data_AF-A0A6I2M1V0-F1
#
_entry.id   AF-A0A6I2M1V0-F1
#
_cell.length_a   1.000
_cell.length_b   1.000
_cell.length_c   1.000
_cell.angle_alpha   90.00
_cell.angle_beta   90.00
_cell.angle_gamma   90.00
#
_symmetry.space_group_name_H-M   'P 1'
#
loop_
_entity.id
_entity.type
_entity.pdbx_description
1 polymer ?
#
loop_
_entity_poly.entity_id
_entity_poly.type
_entity_poly.pdbx_seq_one_letter_code
_entity_poly.pdbx_strand_id
1 'polypeptide(L)'
;MTTNALKHLPKHVDDFIRDAGKQNHARRARIFKNRCYTVDFDCHGTAFAFDFVPAANDTVSLDFVPRGDSPTSAAYNAEARTGKRRVIDEAPIDIALKAFASKLARVEDLIKSPHLDNPLRGVTETTVENTATDLEGALTVGVMTLPLSANFGNNLQAFALIDTLRRMGHRTVLINRRRPPKDYVENDAAITASRSRALFIDYADQTPRYLPKVNARFVDRHIGHSTPAFVSSQQLTRNIDRYDLDAVIVGSDQTWRPNYASTLLSDFFLGFLDRFPRDIRRISYAASFGADRWEYGPEAQRTVAPLLQKFDAVSVREDNAVELCRTNLGRDAVHVLDPTMLVSPDRYVEVFSEIVAPHAEDRLVTYILDPTSDKDALLATLSQHLGLPIYSTNGRPYTSGDPLKDKHGDNSVERWLASIHGSRFVVTDSFHGMVFAIIFKKPFIVYANPRRGMARFTSLLGLLGLERRLVTTAPDMSIEQALQPIDWRDVDERLRRMRQSSMEFLQRALAPKTEHAASSQDRSRTHSQEIAHNAPVSTSGGFVDDARRLALLDSKRYSAAYLGGDPAGKLRAVLMFDAHALEKGLSHTSFRPGFGKRPLARLAEKTTLWLDSGNDLNDPFFLAATAALRAYFERHRALHVNVAHLWRLFPPRIQDLIASSDSSQGGALRARQDRETVPPIENSKSFMEVAYGRRSVREFTPDPVDIEAIKQAVRIASQAPSVCNRQAPRVHYFRDRETISRLVDLQGGFSGYPKPPGLLLVTCDLTAFIYHTERNQGYIDGGLFMMTLLLGLEQVGLGACPLNAAMDARRERAIREIISVPESEAMISFVAVGHYDPAVLVARSLRYPVEEVLSVHGE
;
A
#
# COMPACT_ATOMS: atom_id res chain seq x y z
N MET A 1 -42.45 -9.99 6.64
CA MET A 1 -42.01 -11.35 6.28
C MET A 1 -40.94 -11.24 5.20
N THR A 2 -39.67 -11.24 5.58
CA THR A 2 -38.54 -11.35 4.63
C THR A 2 -38.27 -12.83 4.44
N THR A 3 -38.48 -13.35 3.22
CA THR A 3 -38.26 -14.75 2.86
C THR A 3 -36.79 -15.12 3.04
N ASN A 4 -36.54 -16.34 3.54
CA ASN A 4 -35.22 -16.88 3.90
C ASN A 4 -34.29 -17.01 2.68
N ALA A 5 -34.88 -17.04 1.48
CA ALA A 5 -34.20 -17.11 0.18
C ALA A 5 -33.06 -16.09 -0.02
N LEU A 6 -33.21 -14.81 0.34
CA LEU A 6 -32.16 -13.79 0.09
C LEU A 6 -30.88 -14.00 0.91
N LYS A 7 -30.95 -14.72 2.03
CA LYS A 7 -29.81 -14.91 2.92
C LYS A 7 -28.77 -15.88 2.35
N HIS A 8 -29.21 -16.78 1.47
CA HIS A 8 -28.38 -17.84 0.89
C HIS A 8 -28.21 -17.73 -0.63
N LEU A 9 -29.13 -17.04 -1.31
CA LEU A 9 -29.11 -16.85 -2.77
C LEU A 9 -27.78 -16.31 -3.32
N PRO A 10 -27.12 -15.29 -2.73
CA PRO A 10 -25.85 -14.80 -3.25
C PRO A 10 -24.75 -15.87 -3.25
N LYS A 11 -24.67 -16.67 -2.17
CA LYS A 11 -23.72 -17.79 -2.07
C LYS A 11 -23.98 -18.83 -3.16
N HIS A 12 -25.24 -19.18 -3.41
CA HIS A 12 -25.60 -20.17 -4.42
C HIS A 12 -25.28 -19.69 -5.85
N VAL A 13 -25.50 -18.41 -6.15
CA VAL A 13 -25.16 -17.82 -7.46
C VAL A 13 -23.65 -17.71 -7.66
N ASP A 14 -22.91 -17.33 -6.61
CA ASP A 14 -21.44 -17.20 -6.67
C ASP A 14 -20.74 -18.55 -6.81
N ASP A 15 -21.21 -19.56 -6.05
CA ASP A 15 -20.74 -20.93 -6.17
C ASP A 15 -21.01 -21.45 -7.59
N PHE A 16 -22.18 -21.15 -8.15
CA PHE A 16 -22.51 -21.53 -9.53
C PHE A 16 -21.61 -20.85 -10.58
N ILE A 17 -21.38 -19.53 -10.50
CA ILE A 17 -20.52 -18.79 -11.45
C ILE A 17 -19.08 -19.30 -11.41
N ARG A 18 -18.60 -19.67 -10.21
CA ARG A 18 -17.31 -20.31 -10.02
C ARG A 18 -17.24 -21.67 -10.68
N ASP A 19 -18.20 -22.54 -10.39
CA ASP A 19 -18.21 -23.92 -10.90
C ASP A 19 -18.39 -23.96 -12.43
N ALA A 20 -19.06 -22.95 -13.00
CA ALA A 20 -19.18 -22.75 -14.45
C ALA A 20 -17.95 -22.12 -15.11
N GLY A 21 -16.91 -21.75 -14.35
CA GLY A 21 -15.69 -21.13 -14.88
C GLY A 21 -15.88 -19.71 -15.46
N LYS A 22 -16.96 -19.01 -15.09
CA LYS A 22 -17.35 -17.72 -15.69
C LYS A 22 -16.88 -16.49 -14.91
N GLN A 23 -15.91 -16.68 -14.01
CA GLN A 23 -15.42 -15.64 -13.09
C GLN A 23 -14.80 -14.44 -13.81
N ASN A 24 -14.21 -14.66 -14.99
CA ASN A 24 -13.57 -13.60 -15.78
C ASN A 24 -14.57 -12.72 -16.54
N HIS A 25 -15.84 -13.13 -16.64
CA HIS A 25 -16.91 -12.38 -17.32
C HIS A 25 -17.82 -11.64 -16.36
N ALA A 26 -17.87 -12.05 -15.08
CA ALA A 26 -18.69 -11.41 -14.08
C ALA A 26 -18.00 -10.14 -13.54
N ARG A 27 -18.60 -8.96 -13.80
CA ARG A 27 -18.05 -7.64 -13.46
C ARG A 27 -18.33 -7.21 -12.03
N ARG A 28 -19.55 -7.45 -11.52
CA ARG A 28 -20.00 -6.97 -10.20
C ARG A 28 -21.27 -7.68 -9.75
N ALA A 29 -21.43 -7.91 -8.44
CA ALA A 29 -22.68 -8.36 -7.86
C ALA A 29 -23.19 -7.36 -6.80
N ARG A 30 -24.49 -7.07 -6.78
CA ARG A 30 -25.11 -6.07 -5.87
C ARG A 30 -26.43 -6.58 -5.29
N ILE A 31 -26.69 -6.30 -4.01
CA ILE A 31 -28.03 -6.47 -3.42
C ILE A 31 -28.72 -5.11 -3.33
N PHE A 32 -29.81 -4.93 -4.06
CA PHE A 32 -30.63 -3.72 -4.01
C PHE A 32 -31.72 -3.83 -2.94
N LYS A 33 -31.57 -3.08 -1.83
CA LYS A 33 -32.58 -2.88 -0.77
C LYS A 33 -33.22 -4.18 -0.22
N ASN A 34 -32.47 -5.29 -0.15
CA ASN A 34 -33.02 -6.63 0.18
C ASN A 34 -34.23 -7.02 -0.69
N ARG A 35 -34.25 -6.61 -1.96
CA ARG A 35 -35.36 -6.88 -2.90
C ARG A 35 -34.91 -7.52 -4.21
N CYS A 36 -33.63 -7.39 -4.57
CA CYS A 36 -33.07 -7.97 -5.80
C CYS A 36 -31.58 -8.21 -5.62
N TYR A 37 -31.07 -9.34 -6.10
CA TYR A 37 -29.64 -9.62 -6.25
C TYR A 37 -29.27 -9.55 -7.73
N THR A 38 -28.45 -8.58 -8.12
CA THR A 38 -28.06 -8.34 -9.51
C THR A 38 -26.62 -8.76 -9.73
N VAL A 39 -26.35 -9.52 -10.78
CA VAL A 39 -25.00 -9.85 -11.25
C VAL A 39 -24.77 -9.24 -12.64
N ASP A 40 -23.85 -8.30 -12.74
CA ASP A 40 -23.41 -7.65 -13.97
C ASP A 40 -22.32 -8.49 -14.65
N PHE A 41 -22.41 -8.63 -15.97
CA PHE A 41 -21.50 -9.38 -16.84
C PHE A 41 -20.96 -8.50 -17.98
N ASP A 42 -19.81 -8.90 -18.49
CA ASP A 42 -19.26 -8.43 -19.76
C ASP A 42 -18.51 -9.52 -20.49
N CYS A 43 -19.00 -9.79 -21.69
CA CYS A 43 -18.41 -10.73 -22.61
C CYS A 43 -18.04 -9.97 -23.88
N HIS A 44 -16.75 -9.90 -24.20
CA HIS A 44 -16.21 -9.28 -25.41
C HIS A 44 -16.70 -7.83 -25.64
N GLY A 45 -16.77 -7.01 -24.57
CA GLY A 45 -17.17 -5.61 -24.65
C GLY A 45 -18.68 -5.38 -24.64
N THR A 46 -19.48 -6.45 -24.58
CA THR A 46 -20.95 -6.38 -24.50
C THR A 46 -21.39 -6.62 -23.05
N ALA A 47 -21.93 -5.58 -22.42
CA ALA A 47 -22.38 -5.64 -21.03
C ALA A 47 -23.86 -6.05 -20.92
N PHE A 48 -24.18 -6.84 -19.89
CA PHE A 48 -25.55 -7.22 -19.52
C PHE A 48 -25.60 -7.63 -18.05
N ALA A 49 -26.76 -7.91 -17.50
CA ALA A 49 -26.93 -8.33 -16.11
C ALA A 49 -28.07 -9.33 -15.93
N PHE A 50 -28.04 -10.02 -14.79
CA PHE A 50 -29.11 -10.89 -14.33
C PHE A 50 -29.59 -10.43 -12.95
N ASP A 51 -30.91 -10.23 -12.84
CA ASP A 51 -31.61 -9.81 -11.63
C ASP A 51 -32.33 -11.01 -11.02
N PHE A 52 -31.94 -11.43 -9.82
CA PHE A 52 -32.63 -12.43 -9.04
C PHE A 52 -33.55 -11.75 -8.03
N VAL A 53 -34.86 -11.87 -8.24
CA VAL A 53 -35.91 -11.25 -7.43
C VAL A 53 -36.58 -12.32 -6.56
N PRO A 54 -36.51 -12.23 -5.22
CA PRO A 54 -37.13 -13.21 -4.33
C PRO A 54 -38.65 -13.09 -4.37
N ALA A 55 -39.34 -14.24 -4.36
CA ALA A 55 -40.79 -14.36 -4.30
C ALA A 55 -41.21 -15.15 -3.04
N ALA A 56 -42.51 -15.49 -2.94
CA ALA A 56 -43.05 -16.25 -1.80
C ALA A 56 -42.52 -17.71 -1.78
N ASN A 57 -42.61 -18.38 -0.62
CA ASN A 57 -42.27 -19.81 -0.48
C ASN A 57 -40.83 -20.19 -0.90
N ASP A 58 -39.85 -19.35 -0.57
CA ASP A 58 -38.41 -19.55 -0.89
C ASP A 58 -38.10 -19.74 -2.39
N THR A 59 -38.96 -19.19 -3.26
CA THR A 59 -38.73 -19.14 -4.71
C THR A 59 -38.07 -17.83 -5.15
N VAL A 60 -37.50 -17.83 -6.35
CA VAL A 60 -36.81 -16.69 -6.96
C VAL A 60 -37.21 -16.59 -8.44
N SER A 61 -37.54 -15.39 -8.86
CA SER A 61 -37.68 -15.03 -10.27
C SER A 61 -36.34 -14.52 -10.79
N LEU A 62 -35.97 -14.94 -12.00
CA LEU A 62 -34.77 -14.50 -12.69
C LEU A 62 -35.15 -13.61 -13.86
N ASP A 63 -34.56 -12.43 -13.93
CA ASP A 63 -34.72 -11.50 -15.02
C ASP A 63 -33.37 -11.25 -15.72
N PHE A 64 -33.39 -11.14 -17.04
CA PHE A 64 -32.24 -10.70 -17.84
C PHE A 64 -32.37 -9.21 -18.16
N VAL A 65 -31.25 -8.47 -18.04
CA VAL A 65 -31.19 -7.01 -18.19
C VAL A 65 -30.07 -6.64 -19.17
N PRO A 66 -30.36 -6.16 -20.39
CA PRO A 66 -29.35 -5.64 -21.31
C PRO A 66 -28.67 -4.37 -20.75
N ARG A 67 -27.36 -4.17 -21.00
CA ARG A 67 -26.62 -2.96 -20.61
C ARG A 67 -25.86 -2.35 -21.80
N GLY A 68 -26.49 -1.40 -22.50
CA GLY A 68 -25.86 -0.56 -23.54
C GLY A 68 -25.99 -1.07 -24.98
N ASP A 69 -25.68 -0.17 -25.94
CA ASP A 69 -25.87 -0.35 -27.39
C ASP A 69 -24.52 -0.54 -28.12
N SER A 70 -24.04 -1.79 -28.18
CA SER A 70 -22.93 -2.20 -29.08
C SER A 70 -23.47 -2.60 -30.46
N PRO A 71 -22.73 -2.55 -31.59
CA PRO A 71 -23.18 -3.16 -32.85
C PRO A 71 -23.50 -4.66 -32.72
N THR A 72 -22.77 -5.40 -31.87
CA THR A 72 -23.11 -6.78 -31.46
C THR A 72 -24.38 -6.87 -30.62
N SER A 73 -24.85 -5.74 -30.05
CA SER A 73 -26.11 -5.67 -29.30
C SER A 73 -27.33 -5.63 -30.22
N ALA A 74 -27.27 -5.10 -31.45
CA ALA A 74 -28.45 -4.96 -32.32
C ALA A 74 -29.07 -6.33 -32.69
N ALA A 75 -28.23 -7.32 -32.93
CA ALA A 75 -28.57 -8.71 -33.16
C ALA A 75 -29.26 -9.41 -31.98
N TYR A 76 -28.71 -9.19 -30.79
CA TYR A 76 -29.22 -9.73 -29.53
C TYR A 76 -30.46 -8.94 -29.04
N ASN A 77 -30.52 -7.65 -29.37
CA ASN A 77 -31.63 -6.73 -29.11
C ASN A 77 -32.78 -6.93 -30.10
N ALA A 78 -32.57 -7.55 -31.27
CA ALA A 78 -33.64 -7.91 -32.19
C ALA A 78 -34.63 -8.94 -31.60
N GLU A 79 -34.15 -9.86 -30.73
CA GLU A 79 -35.00 -10.72 -29.89
C GLU A 79 -35.55 -9.97 -28.65
N ALA A 80 -35.01 -8.81 -28.30
CA ALA A 80 -35.33 -8.04 -27.09
C ALA A 80 -35.87 -6.65 -27.44
N ARG A 81 -37.14 -6.57 -27.83
CA ARG A 81 -37.88 -5.29 -27.83
C ARG A 81 -37.80 -4.68 -26.42
N THR A 82 -36.99 -3.64 -26.27
CA THR A 82 -36.84 -2.69 -25.14
C THR A 82 -37.37 -3.17 -23.77
N GLY A 83 -36.50 -3.72 -22.92
CA GLY A 83 -36.78 -3.89 -21.48
C GLY A 83 -36.17 -5.10 -20.77
N LYS A 84 -36.30 -5.11 -19.44
CA LYS A 84 -35.99 -6.23 -18.52
C LYS A 84 -36.92 -7.41 -18.83
N ARG A 85 -36.38 -8.62 -19.05
CA ARG A 85 -37.16 -9.81 -19.44
C ARG A 85 -37.07 -10.93 -18.40
N ARG A 86 -38.23 -11.44 -17.97
CA ARG A 86 -38.36 -12.62 -17.12
C ARG A 86 -37.82 -13.86 -17.85
N VAL A 87 -36.79 -14.47 -17.28
CA VAL A 87 -36.17 -15.73 -17.72
C VAL A 87 -36.87 -16.90 -17.05
N ILE A 88 -37.15 -16.79 -15.75
CA ILE A 88 -37.95 -17.76 -15.01
C ILE A 88 -38.72 -17.04 -13.89
N ASP A 89 -39.93 -17.48 -13.59
CA ASP A 89 -40.79 -16.85 -12.59
C ASP A 89 -41.10 -17.78 -11.42
N GLU A 90 -40.97 -17.27 -10.20
CA GLU A 90 -41.29 -17.95 -8.93
C GLU A 90 -40.82 -19.41 -8.87
N ALA A 91 -39.56 -19.66 -9.24
CA ALA A 91 -38.98 -21.00 -9.25
C ALA A 91 -38.08 -21.27 -8.03
N PRO A 92 -37.94 -22.53 -7.58
CA PRO A 92 -36.88 -22.93 -6.66
C PRO A 92 -35.50 -22.48 -7.13
N ILE A 93 -34.61 -22.13 -6.19
CA ILE A 93 -33.30 -21.51 -6.47
C ILE A 93 -32.45 -22.37 -7.43
N ASP A 94 -32.46 -23.69 -7.30
CA ASP A 94 -31.71 -24.61 -8.15
C ASP A 94 -32.21 -24.60 -9.61
N ILE A 95 -33.52 -24.47 -9.81
CA ILE A 95 -34.13 -24.33 -11.15
C ILE A 95 -33.78 -22.96 -11.74
N ALA A 96 -33.85 -21.89 -10.94
CA ALA A 96 -33.45 -20.56 -11.37
C ALA A 96 -31.96 -20.48 -11.77
N LEU A 97 -31.08 -21.20 -11.07
CA LEU A 97 -29.65 -21.29 -11.42
C LEU A 97 -29.40 -22.06 -12.71
N LYS A 98 -30.16 -23.13 -12.98
CA LYS A 98 -30.10 -23.84 -14.27
C LYS A 98 -30.58 -22.94 -15.43
N ALA A 99 -31.65 -22.18 -15.21
CA ALA A 99 -32.16 -21.22 -16.19
C ALA A 99 -31.15 -20.08 -16.45
N PHE A 100 -30.50 -19.59 -15.39
CA PHE A 100 -29.39 -18.63 -15.46
C PHE A 100 -28.23 -19.17 -16.30
N ALA A 101 -27.77 -20.40 -16.02
CA ALA A 101 -26.71 -21.07 -16.77
C ALA A 101 -27.00 -21.15 -18.27
N SER A 102 -28.19 -21.65 -18.59
CA SER A 102 -28.63 -21.85 -19.97
C SER A 102 -28.74 -20.52 -20.71
N LYS A 103 -29.28 -19.49 -20.05
CA LYS A 103 -29.41 -18.16 -20.65
C LYS A 103 -28.04 -17.48 -20.85
N LEU A 104 -27.13 -17.61 -19.88
CA LEU A 104 -25.77 -17.06 -19.99
C LEU A 104 -24.99 -17.72 -21.13
N ALA A 105 -25.00 -19.05 -21.23
CA ALA A 105 -24.34 -19.77 -22.33
C ALA A 105 -24.89 -19.35 -23.70
N ARG A 106 -26.22 -19.26 -23.84
CA ARG A 106 -26.85 -18.80 -25.08
C ARG A 106 -26.46 -17.37 -25.45
N VAL A 107 -26.35 -16.46 -24.46
CA VAL A 107 -25.89 -15.08 -24.68
C VAL A 107 -24.44 -15.05 -25.15
N GLU A 108 -23.57 -15.85 -24.55
CA GLU A 108 -22.17 -15.96 -24.96
C GLU A 108 -22.01 -16.55 -26.37
N ASP A 109 -22.79 -17.57 -26.72
CA ASP A 109 -22.78 -18.16 -28.07
C ASP A 109 -23.27 -17.16 -29.12
N LEU A 110 -24.29 -16.36 -28.79
CA LEU A 110 -24.76 -15.26 -29.63
C LEU A 110 -23.70 -14.18 -29.82
N ILE A 111 -22.94 -13.84 -28.77
CA ILE A 111 -21.83 -12.87 -28.84
C ILE A 111 -20.65 -13.41 -29.67
N LYS A 112 -20.47 -14.73 -29.71
CA LYS A 112 -19.36 -15.40 -30.42
C LYS A 112 -19.71 -15.82 -31.86
N SER A 113 -20.98 -15.81 -32.25
CA SER A 113 -21.41 -16.32 -33.56
C SER A 113 -21.04 -15.35 -34.70
N PRO A 114 -20.45 -15.84 -35.81
CA PRO A 114 -19.98 -14.99 -36.91
C PRO A 114 -21.09 -14.52 -37.88
N HIS A 115 -22.37 -14.84 -37.64
CA HIS A 115 -23.47 -14.58 -38.58
C HIS A 115 -24.48 -13.56 -38.06
N LEU A 116 -24.04 -12.33 -37.81
CA LEU A 116 -24.93 -11.20 -37.63
C LEU A 116 -24.67 -10.18 -38.72
N ASP A 117 -25.36 -10.43 -39.85
CA ASP A 117 -25.38 -9.54 -41.00
C ASP A 117 -25.81 -8.14 -40.58
N ASN A 118 -24.92 -7.19 -40.88
CA ASN A 118 -25.05 -5.77 -40.60
C ASN A 118 -25.82 -5.08 -41.75
N PRO A 119 -27.05 -4.55 -41.55
CA PRO A 119 -27.80 -3.90 -42.61
C PRO A 119 -27.49 -2.40 -42.78
N LEU A 120 -26.35 -1.89 -42.30
CA LEU A 120 -25.93 -0.50 -42.50
C LEU A 120 -24.49 -0.42 -43.04
N ARG A 121 -24.28 -0.97 -44.24
CA ARG A 121 -23.22 -0.52 -45.15
C ARG A 121 -23.83 0.44 -46.16
N GLY A 122 -23.72 1.73 -45.87
CA GLY A 122 -24.08 2.80 -46.77
C GLY A 122 -23.50 4.11 -46.26
N VAL A 123 -22.29 4.44 -46.72
CA VAL A 123 -21.68 5.77 -46.96
C VAL A 123 -20.15 5.65 -46.77
N THR A 124 -19.51 5.42 -47.92
CA THR A 124 -18.16 5.81 -48.40
C THR A 124 -16.98 5.90 -47.41
N GLU A 125 -16.16 4.85 -47.49
CA GLU A 125 -14.69 4.79 -47.51
C GLU A 125 -13.89 6.09 -47.34
N THR A 126 -13.07 6.12 -46.28
CA THR A 126 -11.62 6.38 -46.44
C THR A 126 -10.86 5.45 -45.49
N THR A 127 -10.27 4.42 -46.07
CA THR A 127 -9.19 3.53 -45.60
C THR A 127 -8.77 3.62 -44.13
N VAL A 128 -9.24 2.68 -43.31
CA VAL A 128 -8.44 2.08 -42.24
C VAL A 128 -8.54 0.57 -42.42
N GLU A 129 -7.39 -0.04 -42.67
CA GLU A 129 -7.23 -1.47 -42.87
C GLU A 129 -7.81 -2.26 -41.70
N ASN A 130 -8.63 -3.25 -42.03
CA ASN A 130 -9.01 -4.33 -41.12
C ASN A 130 -7.76 -5.17 -40.83
N THR A 131 -7.24 -5.08 -39.62
CA THR A 131 -6.45 -6.16 -39.03
C THR A 131 -7.17 -6.67 -37.79
N ALA A 132 -7.94 -7.74 -37.98
CA ALA A 132 -8.10 -8.74 -36.94
C ALA A 132 -6.72 -9.36 -36.70
N THR A 133 -5.92 -8.71 -35.87
CA THR A 133 -4.66 -9.23 -35.34
C THR A 133 -4.88 -9.54 -33.87
N ASP A 134 -4.39 -10.69 -33.47
CA ASP A 134 -4.38 -11.22 -32.12
C ASP A 134 -4.14 -10.15 -31.05
N LEU A 135 -4.82 -10.24 -29.90
CA LEU A 135 -4.57 -9.41 -28.70
C LEU A 135 -3.23 -9.79 -28.04
N GLU A 136 -2.15 -9.87 -28.81
CA GLU A 136 -0.79 -9.92 -28.29
C GLU A 136 -0.40 -8.50 -27.83
N GLY A 137 -0.39 -8.26 -26.52
CA GLY A 137 0.16 -7.02 -25.92
C GLY A 137 -0.81 -6.10 -25.18
N ALA A 138 -2.10 -6.43 -25.06
CA ALA A 138 -3.07 -5.61 -24.32
C ALA A 138 -2.87 -5.67 -22.80
N LEU A 139 -2.36 -4.58 -22.20
CA LEU A 139 -2.16 -4.44 -20.75
C LEU A 139 -3.46 -4.23 -19.97
N THR A 140 -3.47 -4.66 -18.71
CA THR A 140 -4.45 -4.30 -17.68
C THR A 140 -3.89 -3.20 -16.79
N VAL A 141 -4.46 -2.00 -16.90
CA VAL A 141 -3.97 -0.77 -16.26
C VAL A 141 -4.89 -0.35 -15.12
N GLY A 142 -4.35 -0.29 -13.91
CA GLY A 142 -5.01 0.31 -12.75
C GLY A 142 -4.91 1.84 -12.82
N VAL A 143 -6.03 2.55 -12.70
CA VAL A 143 -6.06 4.01 -12.62
C VAL A 143 -6.41 4.42 -11.20
N MET A 144 -5.60 5.26 -10.57
CA MET A 144 -5.80 5.72 -9.20
C MET A 144 -5.81 7.25 -9.12
N THR A 145 -6.85 7.81 -8.52
CA THR A 145 -7.02 9.26 -8.36
C THR A 145 -7.78 9.58 -7.07
N LEU A 146 -8.05 10.86 -6.78
CA LEU A 146 -8.88 11.25 -5.65
C LEU A 146 -10.26 10.59 -5.73
N PRO A 147 -10.90 10.24 -4.59
CA PRO A 147 -12.21 9.59 -4.60
C PRO A 147 -13.24 10.36 -5.43
N LEU A 148 -13.92 9.66 -6.34
CA LEU A 148 -15.00 10.22 -7.15
C LEU A 148 -16.09 10.83 -6.25
N SER A 149 -16.62 12.00 -6.63
CA SER A 149 -17.46 12.81 -5.76
C SER A 149 -18.50 13.66 -6.53
N ALA A 150 -19.12 14.62 -5.85
CA ALA A 150 -19.96 15.65 -6.48
C ALA A 150 -19.17 16.58 -7.41
N ASN A 151 -17.84 16.65 -7.26
CA ASN A 151 -17.01 17.52 -8.09
C ASN A 151 -16.90 16.96 -9.53
N PHE A 152 -17.41 17.72 -10.50
CA PHE A 152 -17.42 17.33 -11.91
C PHE A 152 -16.03 17.05 -12.47
N GLY A 153 -15.05 17.90 -12.14
CA GLY A 153 -13.69 17.79 -12.65
C GLY A 153 -13.00 16.48 -12.25
N ASN A 154 -13.17 16.05 -11.00
CA ASN A 154 -12.62 14.79 -10.51
C ASN A 154 -13.16 13.58 -11.31
N ASN A 155 -14.47 13.56 -11.60
CA ASN A 155 -15.08 12.49 -12.40
C ASN A 155 -14.59 12.51 -13.86
N LEU A 156 -14.48 13.71 -14.44
CA LEU A 156 -14.15 13.89 -15.86
C LEU A 156 -12.68 13.57 -16.18
N GLN A 157 -11.73 13.92 -15.29
CA GLN A 157 -10.33 13.54 -15.50
C GLN A 157 -10.12 12.01 -15.41
N ALA A 158 -10.85 11.35 -14.51
CA ALA A 158 -10.81 9.89 -14.38
C ALA A 158 -11.39 9.22 -15.63
N PHE A 159 -12.55 9.70 -16.09
CA PHE A 159 -13.16 9.25 -17.34
C PHE A 159 -12.20 9.43 -18.52
N ALA A 160 -11.59 10.61 -18.65
CA ALA A 160 -10.77 10.92 -19.82
C ALA A 160 -9.51 10.06 -19.92
N LEU A 161 -8.84 9.81 -18.79
CA LEU A 161 -7.68 8.91 -18.75
C LEU A 161 -8.10 7.47 -19.09
N ILE A 162 -9.22 7.00 -18.54
CA ILE A 162 -9.75 5.66 -18.81
C ILE A 162 -10.18 5.49 -20.28
N ASP A 163 -10.89 6.48 -20.86
CA ASP A 163 -11.30 6.46 -22.27
C ASP A 163 -10.06 6.46 -23.19
N THR A 164 -9.04 7.26 -22.86
CA THR A 164 -7.76 7.30 -23.60
C THR A 164 -7.06 5.94 -23.57
N LEU A 165 -6.88 5.33 -22.40
CA LEU A 165 -6.21 4.03 -22.26
C LEU A 165 -6.97 2.91 -22.98
N ARG A 166 -8.31 2.93 -22.94
CA ARG A 166 -9.14 1.96 -23.67
C ARG A 166 -8.99 2.11 -25.18
N ARG A 167 -8.95 3.34 -25.69
CA ARG A 167 -8.70 3.64 -27.11
C ARG A 167 -7.29 3.25 -27.55
N MET A 168 -6.32 3.23 -26.62
CA MET A 168 -4.99 2.65 -26.84
C MET A 168 -4.97 1.12 -26.84
N GLY A 169 -6.11 0.45 -26.66
CA GLY A 169 -6.23 -1.01 -26.66
C GLY A 169 -5.99 -1.68 -25.30
N HIS A 170 -5.89 -0.92 -24.22
CA HIS A 170 -5.67 -1.46 -22.88
C HIS A 170 -6.97 -1.70 -22.11
N ARG A 171 -6.95 -2.67 -21.21
CA ARG A 171 -7.98 -2.87 -20.20
C ARG A 171 -7.72 -1.93 -19.03
N THR A 172 -8.77 -1.42 -18.40
CA THR A 172 -8.64 -0.43 -17.33
C THR A 172 -9.42 -0.83 -16.09
N VAL A 173 -8.86 -0.57 -14.91
CA VAL A 173 -9.54 -0.75 -13.62
C VAL A 173 -9.38 0.52 -12.79
N LEU A 174 -10.47 1.16 -12.37
CA LEU A 174 -10.39 2.26 -11.42
C LEU A 174 -10.14 1.71 -10.00
N ILE A 175 -9.01 2.07 -9.39
CA ILE A 175 -8.67 1.70 -8.01
C ILE A 175 -9.39 2.66 -7.05
N ASN A 176 -10.44 2.16 -6.41
CA ASN A 176 -11.34 2.93 -5.55
C ASN A 176 -10.77 3.07 -4.12
N ARG A 177 -9.67 3.82 -3.98
CA ARG A 177 -9.08 4.12 -2.67
C ARG A 177 -9.84 5.25 -1.98
N ARG A 178 -10.36 5.03 -0.77
CA ARG A 178 -11.17 5.99 0.01
C ARG A 178 -10.58 6.30 1.36
N ARG A 179 -10.83 7.50 1.89
CA ARG A 179 -10.45 7.82 3.27
C ARG A 179 -11.23 6.95 4.26
N PRO A 180 -10.61 6.48 5.36
CA PRO A 180 -11.32 5.74 6.39
C PRO A 180 -12.36 6.64 7.10
N PRO A 181 -13.52 6.09 7.50
CA PRO A 181 -14.45 6.77 8.40
C PRO A 181 -13.77 7.19 9.72
N LYS A 182 -14.29 8.23 10.39
CA LYS A 182 -13.72 8.75 11.65
C LYS A 182 -13.62 7.71 12.77
N ASP A 183 -14.55 6.76 12.81
CA ASP A 183 -14.65 5.72 13.86
C ASP A 183 -14.11 4.35 13.39
N TYR A 184 -13.30 4.34 12.33
CA TYR A 184 -12.78 3.09 11.77
C TYR A 184 -11.71 2.47 12.67
N VAL A 185 -12.06 1.34 13.29
CA VAL A 185 -11.14 0.46 14.01
C VAL A 185 -10.96 -0.81 13.17
N GLU A 186 -9.72 -1.10 12.75
CA GLU A 186 -9.41 -2.25 11.90
C GLU A 186 -9.58 -3.56 12.72
N ASN A 187 -10.61 -4.34 12.40
CA ASN A 187 -10.95 -5.57 13.10
C ASN A 187 -10.45 -6.76 12.26
N ASP A 188 -9.25 -7.27 12.56
CA ASP A 188 -8.58 -8.35 11.81
C ASP A 188 -9.39 -9.68 11.75
N ALA A 189 -10.43 -9.84 12.58
CA ALA A 189 -11.25 -11.06 12.65
C ALA A 189 -12.27 -11.24 11.50
N ALA A 190 -12.58 -10.20 10.72
CA ALA A 190 -13.46 -10.31 9.55
C ALA A 190 -12.71 -10.68 8.25
N ILE A 191 -11.38 -10.79 8.32
CA ILE A 191 -10.49 -10.84 7.15
C ILE A 191 -10.16 -12.29 6.73
N THR A 192 -10.45 -13.28 7.58
CA THR A 192 -10.13 -14.71 7.34
C THR A 192 -11.21 -15.48 6.58
N ALA A 193 -12.33 -14.87 6.17
CA ALA A 193 -13.46 -15.59 5.55
C ALA A 193 -13.58 -15.49 4.01
N SER A 194 -12.67 -14.82 3.28
CA SER A 194 -12.78 -14.72 1.82
C SER A 194 -11.43 -14.91 1.12
N ARG A 195 -10.97 -16.17 1.14
CA ARG A 195 -10.02 -16.75 0.16
C ARG A 195 -10.72 -17.58 -0.92
N SER A 196 -12.05 -17.53 -1.00
CA SER A 196 -12.76 -18.00 -2.18
C SER A 196 -12.71 -16.93 -3.26
N ARG A 197 -12.49 -17.33 -4.52
CA ARG A 197 -12.75 -16.53 -5.74
C ARG A 197 -14.26 -16.22 -5.91
N ALA A 198 -14.97 -15.89 -4.84
CA ALA A 198 -16.38 -15.52 -4.89
C ALA A 198 -16.51 -14.06 -5.32
N LEU A 199 -17.53 -13.76 -6.11
CA LEU A 199 -17.92 -12.38 -6.47
C LEU A 199 -18.16 -11.59 -5.19
N PHE A 200 -17.56 -10.41 -5.07
CA PHE A 200 -17.86 -9.53 -3.94
C PHE A 200 -19.29 -9.01 -4.08
N ILE A 201 -20.15 -9.39 -3.14
CA ILE A 201 -21.51 -8.86 -3.00
C ILE A 201 -21.41 -7.48 -2.37
N ASP A 202 -21.69 -6.44 -3.16
CA ASP A 202 -21.83 -5.08 -2.65
C ASP A 202 -23.19 -4.94 -1.95
N TYR A 203 -23.18 -4.89 -0.62
CA TYR A 203 -24.37 -4.49 0.16
C TYR A 203 -24.53 -2.98 0.01
N ALA A 204 -25.45 -2.57 -0.87
CA ALA A 204 -25.68 -1.16 -1.23
C ALA A 204 -25.98 -0.22 -0.04
N ASP A 205 -26.25 -0.76 1.15
CA ASP A 205 -26.48 0.00 2.38
C ASP A 205 -25.19 0.33 3.17
N GLN A 206 -24.01 -0.22 2.80
CA GLN A 206 -22.73 0.11 3.44
C GLN A 206 -21.83 1.08 2.65
N THR A 207 -22.25 1.56 1.48
CA THR A 207 -21.57 2.70 0.84
C THR A 207 -21.69 3.94 1.74
N PRO A 208 -20.62 4.42 2.38
CA PRO A 208 -20.70 5.69 3.07
C PRO A 208 -20.91 6.79 2.02
N ARG A 209 -21.66 7.83 2.40
CA ARG A 209 -22.21 8.98 1.64
C ARG A 209 -21.18 9.79 0.79
N TYR A 210 -20.42 9.18 -0.11
CA TYR A 210 -19.34 9.89 -0.84
C TYR A 210 -19.64 10.15 -2.33
N LEU A 211 -20.42 9.30 -3.01
CA LEU A 211 -20.88 9.58 -4.37
C LEU A 211 -22.34 10.04 -4.34
N PRO A 212 -22.66 11.26 -4.79
CA PRO A 212 -24.05 11.65 -4.97
C PRO A 212 -24.75 10.69 -5.93
N LYS A 213 -25.99 10.30 -5.62
CA LYS A 213 -26.81 9.44 -6.51
C LYS A 213 -26.85 9.94 -7.95
N VAL A 214 -26.75 11.25 -8.14
CA VAL A 214 -26.78 11.92 -9.44
C VAL A 214 -25.61 11.52 -10.34
N ASN A 215 -24.38 11.42 -9.83
CA ASN A 215 -23.20 11.07 -10.65
C ASN A 215 -22.94 9.56 -10.74
N ALA A 216 -23.68 8.74 -9.98
CA ALA A 216 -23.52 7.29 -10.02
C ALA A 216 -23.77 6.71 -11.41
N ARG A 217 -24.73 7.27 -12.16
CA ARG A 217 -25.03 6.85 -13.53
C ARG A 217 -23.85 7.09 -14.47
N PHE A 218 -23.27 8.29 -14.43
CA PHE A 218 -22.09 8.64 -15.23
C PHE A 218 -20.92 7.69 -14.96
N VAL A 219 -20.62 7.45 -13.67
CA VAL A 219 -19.54 6.56 -13.25
C VAL A 219 -19.80 5.12 -13.71
N ASP A 220 -20.99 4.58 -13.46
CA ASP A 220 -21.33 3.21 -13.85
C ASP A 220 -21.31 3.03 -15.38
N ARG A 221 -21.70 4.06 -16.16
CA ARG A 221 -21.77 3.98 -17.62
C ARG A 221 -20.40 4.16 -18.30
N HIS A 222 -19.66 5.19 -17.94
CA HIS A 222 -18.47 5.60 -18.70
C HIS A 222 -17.16 5.14 -18.05
N ILE A 223 -17.12 5.01 -16.72
CA ILE A 223 -15.96 4.48 -15.99
C ILE A 223 -16.07 2.96 -15.84
N GLY A 224 -17.24 2.45 -15.43
CA GLY A 224 -17.70 1.06 -15.59
C GLY A 224 -16.98 -0.03 -14.77
N HIS A 225 -15.65 -0.05 -14.75
CA HIS A 225 -14.86 -1.08 -14.07
C HIS A 225 -14.03 -0.44 -12.95
N SER A 226 -14.45 -0.68 -11.70
CA SER A 226 -13.86 -0.11 -10.49
C SER A 226 -13.76 -1.17 -9.41
N THR A 227 -12.70 -1.13 -8.62
CA THR A 227 -12.55 -2.01 -7.46
C THR A 227 -13.60 -1.67 -6.39
N PRO A 228 -13.89 -2.60 -5.45
CA PRO A 228 -14.50 -2.24 -4.19
C PRO A 228 -13.72 -1.12 -3.50
N ALA A 229 -14.41 -0.40 -2.61
CA ALA A 229 -13.80 0.67 -1.86
C ALA A 229 -12.74 0.12 -0.88
N PHE A 230 -11.49 0.58 -1.02
CA PHE A 230 -10.43 0.29 -0.06
C PHE A 230 -10.30 1.46 0.93
N VAL A 231 -10.60 1.23 2.21
CA VAL A 231 -10.56 2.28 3.24
C VAL A 231 -9.25 2.31 4.04
N SER A 232 -8.40 1.28 3.91
CA SER A 232 -7.02 1.27 4.44
C SER A 232 -5.99 0.86 3.37
N SER A 233 -4.73 1.27 3.53
CA SER A 233 -3.62 0.82 2.67
C SER A 233 -3.45 -0.70 2.73
N GLN A 234 -3.71 -1.30 3.90
CA GLN A 234 -3.64 -2.75 4.07
C GLN A 234 -4.71 -3.48 3.26
N GLN A 235 -5.95 -2.97 3.22
CA GLN A 235 -7.00 -3.51 2.36
C GLN A 235 -6.64 -3.39 0.88
N LEU A 236 -6.09 -2.23 0.46
CA LEU A 236 -5.62 -2.03 -0.91
C LEU A 236 -4.52 -3.06 -1.27
N THR A 237 -3.44 -3.13 -0.49
CA THR A 237 -2.33 -4.07 -0.70
C THR A 237 -2.80 -5.54 -0.73
N ARG A 238 -3.74 -5.95 0.13
CA ARG A 238 -4.19 -7.35 0.19
C ARG A 238 -5.05 -7.78 -1.00
N ASN A 239 -5.73 -6.85 -1.67
CA ASN A 239 -6.80 -7.20 -2.62
C ASN A 239 -6.55 -6.75 -4.05
N ILE A 240 -5.61 -5.81 -4.28
CA ILE A 240 -5.37 -5.28 -5.62
C ILE A 240 -4.70 -6.30 -6.57
N ASP A 241 -4.05 -7.34 -6.04
CA ASP A 241 -3.45 -8.44 -6.83
C ASP A 241 -4.50 -9.22 -7.65
N ARG A 242 -5.76 -9.22 -7.20
CA ARG A 242 -6.88 -9.93 -7.86
C ARG A 242 -7.25 -9.37 -9.24
N TYR A 243 -6.68 -8.23 -9.61
CA TYR A 243 -6.98 -7.52 -10.86
C TYR A 243 -5.90 -7.70 -11.91
N ASP A 244 -4.85 -8.48 -11.64
CA ASP A 244 -3.78 -8.83 -12.58
C ASP A 244 -3.25 -7.61 -13.36
N LEU A 245 -2.91 -6.56 -12.60
CA LEU A 245 -2.49 -5.28 -13.17
C LEU A 245 -1.06 -5.37 -13.71
N ASP A 246 -0.85 -4.95 -14.95
CA ASP A 246 0.47 -4.78 -15.56
C ASP A 246 1.08 -3.41 -15.25
N ALA A 247 0.22 -2.41 -15.03
CA ALA A 247 0.62 -1.05 -14.70
C ALA A 247 -0.40 -0.39 -13.75
N VAL A 248 0.08 0.56 -12.94
CA VAL A 248 -0.76 1.48 -12.19
C VAL A 248 -0.38 2.91 -12.53
N ILE A 249 -1.37 3.67 -12.99
CA ILE A 249 -1.26 5.09 -13.27
C ILE A 249 -1.95 5.87 -12.15
N VAL A 250 -1.20 6.77 -11.50
CA VAL A 250 -1.75 7.72 -10.52
C VAL A 250 -1.83 9.13 -11.09
N GLY A 251 -2.94 9.83 -10.81
CA GLY A 251 -3.24 11.16 -11.35
C GLY A 251 -4.58 11.21 -12.09
N SER A 252 -4.98 12.32 -12.70
CA SER A 252 -4.26 13.62 -12.82
C SER A 252 -4.60 14.66 -11.75
N ASP A 253 -5.49 14.33 -10.82
CA ASP A 253 -5.98 15.34 -9.87
C ASP A 253 -4.88 15.74 -8.85
N GLN A 254 -5.24 16.52 -7.82
CA GLN A 254 -4.33 16.96 -6.74
C GLN A 254 -3.94 15.81 -5.78
N THR A 255 -3.60 14.65 -6.34
CA THR A 255 -3.18 13.42 -5.64
C THR A 255 -1.86 13.62 -4.88
N TRP A 256 -1.02 14.57 -5.30
CA TRP A 256 0.25 14.92 -4.66
C TRP A 256 0.20 16.23 -3.88
N ARG A 257 -1.00 16.74 -3.56
CA ARG A 257 -1.13 17.83 -2.60
C ARG A 257 -1.29 17.27 -1.19
N PRO A 258 -0.35 17.47 -0.24
CA PRO A 258 -0.43 16.88 1.10
C PRO A 258 -1.74 17.20 1.83
N ASN A 259 -2.24 18.43 1.69
CA ASN A 259 -3.49 18.87 2.31
C ASN A 259 -4.73 18.11 1.78
N TYR A 260 -4.67 17.61 0.54
CA TYR A 260 -5.79 16.90 -0.10
C TYR A 260 -5.60 15.38 -0.08
N ALA A 261 -4.36 14.91 -0.16
CA ALA A 261 -4.05 13.50 -0.02
C ALA A 261 -4.18 13.06 1.45
N SER A 262 -3.65 13.85 2.38
CA SER A 262 -3.63 13.57 3.82
C SER A 262 -3.14 12.13 4.07
N THR A 263 -3.95 11.29 4.71
CA THR A 263 -3.64 9.87 5.00
C THR A 263 -3.47 8.99 3.77
N LEU A 264 -3.82 9.46 2.57
CA LEU A 264 -3.69 8.73 1.30
C LEU A 264 -2.36 9.00 0.58
N LEU A 265 -1.53 9.92 1.10
CA LEU A 265 -0.36 10.41 0.39
C LEU A 265 0.61 9.29 -0.04
N SER A 266 0.95 8.36 0.84
CA SER A 266 1.82 7.22 0.50
C SER A 266 1.20 6.32 -0.60
N ASP A 267 -0.12 6.11 -0.56
CA ASP A 267 -0.81 5.29 -1.57
C ASP A 267 -0.85 6.01 -2.94
N PHE A 268 -0.95 7.34 -2.97
CA PHE A 268 -0.82 8.12 -4.21
C PHE A 268 0.61 8.20 -4.76
N PHE A 269 1.61 7.81 -3.98
CA PHE A 269 2.95 7.50 -4.47
C PHE A 269 3.14 5.99 -4.68
N LEU A 270 2.04 5.24 -4.81
CA LEU A 270 2.00 3.81 -5.12
C LEU A 270 2.80 2.94 -4.14
N GLY A 271 2.98 3.40 -2.90
CA GLY A 271 3.75 2.67 -1.88
C GLY A 271 3.16 1.31 -1.51
N PHE A 272 1.87 1.09 -1.75
CA PHE A 272 1.24 -0.22 -1.57
C PHE A 272 1.83 -1.27 -2.51
N LEU A 273 2.41 -0.88 -3.66
CA LEU A 273 3.05 -1.78 -4.63
C LEU A 273 4.40 -2.34 -4.15
N ASP A 274 4.97 -1.87 -3.04
CA ASP A 274 6.26 -2.36 -2.52
C ASP A 274 6.21 -3.82 -2.03
N ARG A 275 5.00 -4.33 -1.77
CA ARG A 275 4.77 -5.68 -1.26
C ARG A 275 4.32 -6.66 -2.34
N PHE A 276 4.37 -6.25 -3.61
CA PHE A 276 3.92 -7.06 -4.74
C PHE A 276 5.09 -7.82 -5.35
N PRO A 277 4.97 -9.13 -5.54
CA PRO A 277 6.02 -9.95 -6.15
C PRO A 277 6.13 -9.76 -7.67
N ARG A 278 5.08 -9.25 -8.32
CA ARG A 278 5.05 -8.95 -9.75
C ARG A 278 5.57 -7.54 -10.02
N ASP A 279 6.35 -7.38 -11.09
CA ASP A 279 6.84 -6.07 -11.54
C ASP A 279 5.71 -5.28 -12.22
N ILE A 280 4.96 -4.53 -11.40
CA ILE A 280 3.87 -3.65 -11.85
C ILE A 280 4.45 -2.28 -12.16
N ARG A 281 4.21 -1.77 -13.38
CA ARG A 281 4.72 -0.45 -13.79
C ARG A 281 4.07 0.67 -12.97
N ARG A 282 4.89 1.55 -12.43
CA ARG A 282 4.50 2.70 -11.61
C ARG A 282 4.59 3.97 -12.45
N ILE A 283 3.44 4.53 -12.80
CA ILE A 283 3.36 5.68 -13.70
C ILE A 283 2.59 6.80 -12.99
N SER A 284 3.08 8.03 -13.07
CA SER A 284 2.23 9.19 -12.81
C SER A 284 1.82 9.80 -14.14
N TYR A 285 0.51 10.03 -14.31
CA TYR A 285 0.00 10.80 -15.44
C TYR A 285 -0.60 12.10 -14.95
N ALA A 286 0.02 13.22 -15.32
CA ALA A 286 -0.42 14.56 -14.97
C ALA A 286 -0.73 14.73 -13.46
N ALA A 287 0.04 14.10 -12.56
CA ALA A 287 -0.18 14.27 -11.13
C ALA A 287 0.08 15.73 -10.70
N SER A 288 -0.65 16.21 -9.68
CA SER A 288 -0.65 17.63 -9.34
C SER A 288 -0.39 17.88 -7.86
N PHE A 289 0.53 18.81 -7.60
CA PHE A 289 0.79 19.42 -6.30
C PHE A 289 -0.20 20.55 -6.04
N GLY A 290 -0.61 21.23 -7.12
CA GLY A 290 -1.60 22.30 -7.15
C GLY A 290 -1.34 23.45 -6.18
N ALA A 291 -0.08 23.67 -5.86
CA ALA A 291 0.46 24.82 -5.16
C ALA A 291 1.72 25.30 -5.91
N ASP A 292 1.98 26.59 -5.82
CA ASP A 292 3.19 27.24 -6.34
C ASP A 292 4.42 27.05 -5.44
N ARG A 293 4.18 26.71 -4.17
CA ARG A 293 5.19 26.47 -3.14
C ARG A 293 5.23 25.02 -2.66
N TRP A 294 6.36 24.64 -2.07
CA TRP A 294 6.53 23.34 -1.43
C TRP A 294 5.67 23.23 -0.15
N GLU A 295 4.59 22.44 -0.19
CA GLU A 295 3.67 22.24 0.96
C GLU A 295 4.02 21.01 1.83
N TYR A 296 5.11 20.29 1.55
CA TYR A 296 5.46 19.06 2.29
C TYR A 296 6.33 19.36 3.52
N GLY A 297 5.99 18.73 4.65
CA GLY A 297 6.88 18.68 5.82
C GLY A 297 8.01 17.64 5.66
N PRO A 298 9.06 17.67 6.49
CA PRO A 298 10.23 16.78 6.36
C PRO A 298 9.90 15.29 6.41
N GLU A 299 8.87 14.88 7.15
CA GLU A 299 8.40 13.50 7.23
C GLU A 299 7.67 13.05 5.96
N ALA A 300 6.75 13.88 5.46
CA ALA A 300 6.01 13.61 4.22
C ALA A 300 6.99 13.52 3.03
N GLN A 301 7.94 14.45 2.93
CA GLN A 301 8.98 14.43 1.90
C GLN A 301 9.86 13.18 2.02
N ARG A 302 10.33 12.82 3.23
CA ARG A 302 11.09 11.58 3.46
C ARG A 302 10.31 10.32 3.12
N THR A 303 8.98 10.36 3.20
CA THR A 303 8.10 9.25 2.84
C THR A 303 7.94 9.14 1.33
N VAL A 304 7.63 10.24 0.64
CA VAL A 304 7.28 10.18 -0.79
C VAL A 304 8.48 10.22 -1.72
N ALA A 305 9.61 10.82 -1.33
CA ALA A 305 10.78 10.91 -2.20
C ALA A 305 11.30 9.51 -2.59
N PRO A 306 11.52 8.56 -1.66
CA PRO A 306 11.93 7.20 -2.02
C PRO A 306 10.89 6.44 -2.87
N LEU A 307 9.61 6.77 -2.72
CA LEU A 307 8.54 6.13 -3.49
C LEU A 307 8.50 6.66 -4.93
N LEU A 308 8.67 7.97 -5.12
CA LEU A 308 8.72 8.56 -6.47
C LEU A 308 9.91 8.04 -7.28
N GLN A 309 11.04 7.72 -6.62
CA GLN A 309 12.19 7.10 -7.29
C GLN A 309 11.86 5.74 -7.94
N LYS A 310 10.80 5.06 -7.49
CA LYS A 310 10.37 3.76 -8.00
C LYS A 310 9.45 3.87 -9.22
N PHE A 311 9.07 5.08 -9.63
CA PHE A 311 8.22 5.29 -10.79
C PHE A 311 9.01 5.03 -12.07
N ASP A 312 8.50 4.15 -12.93
CA ASP A 312 9.04 3.91 -14.27
C ASP A 312 8.90 5.16 -15.14
N ALA A 313 7.81 5.92 -14.99
CA ALA A 313 7.59 7.17 -15.69
C ALA A 313 6.85 8.19 -14.82
N VAL A 314 7.33 9.44 -14.83
CA VAL A 314 6.77 10.52 -14.02
C VAL A 314 6.35 11.67 -14.92
N SER A 315 5.06 12.01 -14.87
CA SER A 315 4.55 13.26 -15.42
C SER A 315 3.67 14.03 -14.45
N VAL A 316 3.66 15.35 -14.63
CA VAL A 316 2.98 16.32 -13.77
C VAL A 316 2.17 17.31 -14.61
N ARG A 317 1.14 17.91 -14.01
CA ARG A 317 0.17 18.77 -14.71
C ARG A 317 0.53 20.26 -14.78
N GLU A 318 1.47 20.71 -13.95
CA GLU A 318 1.91 22.10 -13.91
C GLU A 318 3.43 22.18 -14.04
N ASP A 319 3.92 23.19 -14.77
CA ASP A 319 5.35 23.36 -15.08
C ASP A 319 6.25 23.43 -13.84
N ASN A 320 5.85 24.19 -12.83
CA ASN A 320 6.62 24.34 -11.60
C ASN A 320 6.77 23.01 -10.86
N ALA A 321 5.81 22.07 -11.00
CA ALA A 321 5.91 20.76 -10.39
C ALA A 321 7.07 19.91 -10.96
N VAL A 322 7.54 20.20 -12.18
CA VAL A 322 8.74 19.56 -12.74
C VAL A 322 9.95 19.88 -11.85
N GLU A 323 10.10 21.15 -11.50
CA GLU A 323 11.19 21.60 -10.64
C GLU A 323 11.04 21.11 -9.20
N LEU A 324 9.82 21.05 -8.67
CA LEU A 324 9.55 20.49 -7.34
C LEU A 324 9.90 19.00 -7.26
N CYS A 325 9.59 18.21 -8.30
CA CYS A 325 10.01 16.82 -8.40
C CYS A 325 11.54 16.69 -8.42
N ARG A 326 12.22 17.51 -9.22
CA ARG A 326 13.68 17.47 -9.37
C ARG A 326 14.42 17.87 -8.09
N THR A 327 14.04 19.00 -7.49
CA THR A 327 14.77 19.59 -6.35
C THR A 327 14.40 18.98 -5.00
N ASN A 328 13.11 18.71 -4.74
CA ASN A 328 12.67 18.23 -3.44
C ASN A 328 12.55 16.71 -3.36
N LEU A 329 12.26 16.03 -4.47
CA LEU A 329 12.04 14.58 -4.52
C LEU A 329 13.14 13.83 -5.28
N GLY A 330 14.04 14.54 -5.96
CA GLY A 330 15.20 13.98 -6.67
C GLY A 330 14.84 13.20 -7.93
N ARG A 331 13.69 13.44 -8.56
CA ARG A 331 13.21 12.69 -9.74
C ARG A 331 12.80 13.65 -10.86
N ASP A 332 13.23 13.38 -12.07
CA ASP A 332 12.77 14.13 -13.24
C ASP A 332 11.31 13.81 -13.57
N ALA A 333 10.58 14.82 -14.05
CA ALA A 333 9.18 14.71 -14.43
C ALA A 333 8.94 15.42 -15.76
N VAL A 334 7.98 14.91 -16.55
CA VAL A 334 7.54 15.54 -17.80
C VAL A 334 6.27 16.34 -17.55
N HIS A 335 6.24 17.60 -18.00
CA HIS A 335 5.00 18.39 -17.99
C HIS A 335 4.07 17.92 -19.12
N VAL A 336 2.86 17.49 -18.79
CA VAL A 336 1.87 16.96 -19.74
C VAL A 336 0.50 17.62 -19.53
N LEU A 337 -0.37 17.56 -20.54
CA LEU A 337 -1.76 17.99 -20.41
C LEU A 337 -2.55 17.12 -19.42
N ASP A 338 -3.52 17.75 -18.77
CA ASP A 338 -4.58 17.04 -18.07
C ASP A 338 -5.29 16.06 -19.03
N PRO A 339 -5.61 14.82 -18.60
CA PRO A 339 -6.21 13.80 -19.46
C PRO A 339 -7.50 14.25 -20.11
N THR A 340 -8.25 15.19 -19.51
CA THR A 340 -9.46 15.76 -20.14
C THR A 340 -9.19 16.42 -21.50
N MET A 341 -7.97 16.90 -21.73
CA MET A 341 -7.59 17.52 -23.00
C MET A 341 -7.01 16.52 -24.02
N LEU A 342 -6.84 15.25 -23.66
CA LEU A 342 -6.48 14.17 -24.60
C LEU A 342 -7.69 13.68 -25.39
N VAL A 343 -8.87 13.78 -24.79
CA VAL A 343 -10.14 13.38 -25.38
C VAL A 343 -10.68 14.49 -26.28
N SER A 344 -11.20 14.11 -27.45
CA SER A 344 -11.78 15.05 -28.41
C SER A 344 -13.08 15.69 -27.88
N PRO A 345 -13.40 16.94 -28.27
CA PRO A 345 -14.66 17.59 -27.90
C PRO A 345 -15.90 16.75 -28.26
N ASP A 346 -15.91 16.14 -29.44
CA ASP A 346 -17.04 15.30 -29.93
C ASP A 346 -17.33 14.12 -29.01
N ARG A 347 -16.29 13.56 -28.40
CA ARG A 347 -16.44 12.46 -27.44
C ARG A 347 -17.17 12.92 -26.17
N TYR A 348 -16.96 14.16 -25.74
CA TYR A 348 -17.75 14.72 -24.64
C TYR A 348 -19.19 15.03 -25.07
N VAL A 349 -19.39 15.46 -26.31
CA VAL A 349 -20.73 15.64 -26.89
C VAL A 349 -21.51 14.34 -26.89
N GLU A 350 -20.90 13.23 -27.36
CA GLU A 350 -21.49 11.89 -27.29
C GLU A 350 -21.96 11.56 -25.87
N VAL A 351 -21.09 11.77 -24.87
CA VAL A 351 -21.37 11.46 -23.46
C VAL A 351 -22.61 12.17 -22.92
N PHE A 352 -22.80 13.46 -23.21
CA PHE A 352 -23.98 14.18 -22.69
C PHE A 352 -25.19 14.14 -23.63
N SER A 353 -24.99 13.95 -24.94
CA SER A 353 -26.06 13.97 -25.95
C SER A 353 -27.11 12.88 -25.76
N GLU A 354 -26.74 11.78 -25.09
CA GLU A 354 -27.64 10.71 -24.71
C GLU A 354 -28.69 11.12 -23.66
N ILE A 355 -28.49 12.25 -22.99
CA ILE A 355 -29.35 12.75 -21.90
C ILE A 355 -29.86 14.16 -22.21
N VAL A 356 -29.02 15.01 -22.78
CA VAL A 356 -29.31 16.41 -23.07
C VAL A 356 -28.91 16.70 -24.51
N ALA A 357 -29.88 17.04 -25.36
CA ALA A 357 -29.60 17.43 -26.74
C ALA A 357 -28.59 18.60 -26.77
N PRO A 358 -27.56 18.58 -27.62
CA PRO A 358 -26.66 19.71 -27.79
C PRO A 358 -27.44 20.91 -28.37
N HIS A 359 -27.44 22.03 -27.67
CA HIS A 359 -28.03 23.28 -28.16
C HIS A 359 -27.21 24.47 -27.68
N ALA A 360 -27.05 25.45 -28.56
CA ALA A 360 -26.48 26.73 -28.20
C ALA A 360 -27.54 27.59 -27.52
N GLU A 361 -27.18 28.21 -26.40
CA GLU A 361 -28.04 29.11 -25.64
C GLU A 361 -27.31 30.44 -25.45
N ASP A 362 -28.01 31.56 -25.69
CA ASP A 362 -27.52 32.91 -25.39
C ASP A 362 -27.52 33.14 -23.87
N ARG A 363 -26.52 32.57 -23.20
CA ARG A 363 -26.32 32.69 -21.76
C ARG A 363 -24.85 32.70 -21.38
N LEU A 364 -24.57 33.36 -20.27
CA LEU A 364 -23.32 33.24 -19.53
C LEU A 364 -23.48 32.10 -18.51
N VAL A 365 -22.60 31.11 -18.56
CA VAL A 365 -22.58 30.02 -17.57
C VAL A 365 -21.51 30.27 -16.54
N THR A 366 -21.87 30.12 -15.26
CA THR A 366 -20.93 30.26 -14.15
C THR A 366 -20.71 28.95 -13.41
N TYR A 367 -19.43 28.64 -13.16
CA TYR A 367 -19.00 27.53 -12.31
C TYR A 367 -18.00 28.02 -11.26
N ILE A 368 -18.56 28.54 -10.16
CA ILE A 368 -17.81 29.11 -9.04
C ILE A 368 -17.96 28.20 -7.82
N LEU A 369 -16.82 27.81 -7.26
CA LEU A 369 -16.68 26.93 -6.10
C LEU A 369 -16.55 27.72 -4.80
N ASP A 370 -15.97 28.93 -4.85
CA ASP A 370 -15.81 29.82 -3.69
C ASP A 370 -16.53 31.16 -3.97
N PRO A 371 -17.85 31.25 -3.75
CA PRO A 371 -18.60 32.48 -4.02
C PRO A 371 -18.12 33.63 -3.12
N THR A 372 -17.96 34.81 -3.71
CA THR A 372 -17.61 36.04 -3.01
C THR A 372 -18.37 37.20 -3.65
N SER A 373 -18.61 38.27 -2.88
CA SER A 373 -19.24 39.48 -3.40
C SER A 373 -18.48 40.08 -4.59
N ASP A 374 -17.15 39.93 -4.62
CA ASP A 374 -16.30 40.40 -5.70
C ASP A 374 -16.54 39.62 -7.01
N LYS A 375 -16.74 38.30 -6.91
CA LYS A 375 -17.12 37.45 -8.05
C LYS A 375 -18.55 37.72 -8.52
N ASP A 376 -19.47 37.97 -7.59
CA ASP A 376 -20.84 38.36 -7.92
C ASP A 376 -20.88 39.70 -8.67
N ALA A 377 -20.06 40.67 -8.25
CA ALA A 377 -19.90 41.94 -8.94
C ALA A 377 -19.35 41.73 -10.36
N LEU A 378 -18.30 40.92 -10.52
CA LEU A 378 -17.76 40.58 -11.84
C LEU A 378 -18.83 39.96 -12.76
N LEU A 379 -19.57 38.99 -12.24
CA LEU A 379 -20.63 38.31 -12.98
C LEU A 379 -21.72 39.29 -13.45
N ALA A 380 -22.16 40.19 -12.58
CA ALA A 380 -23.13 41.23 -12.90
C ALA A 380 -22.60 42.17 -14.00
N THR A 381 -21.36 42.63 -13.86
CA THR A 381 -20.73 43.52 -14.85
C THR A 381 -20.57 42.85 -16.21
N LEU A 382 -20.13 41.59 -16.26
CA LEU A 382 -20.01 40.82 -17.50
C LEU A 382 -21.36 40.55 -18.14
N SER A 383 -22.38 40.20 -17.35
CA SER A 383 -23.74 39.97 -17.83
C SER A 383 -24.32 41.22 -18.49
N GLN A 384 -24.15 42.39 -17.85
CA GLN A 384 -24.59 43.67 -18.40
C GLN A 384 -23.85 44.03 -19.69
N HIS A 385 -22.53 43.86 -19.71
CA HIS A 385 -21.70 44.21 -20.87
C HIS A 385 -21.95 43.29 -22.08
N LEU A 386 -22.16 42.00 -21.83
CA LEU A 386 -22.39 41.00 -22.88
C LEU A 386 -23.87 40.87 -23.29
N GLY A 387 -24.79 41.41 -22.49
CA GLY A 387 -26.24 41.25 -22.69
C GLY A 387 -26.71 39.80 -22.49
N LEU A 388 -26.03 39.03 -21.65
CA LEU A 388 -26.30 37.60 -21.46
C LEU A 388 -26.87 37.31 -20.07
N PRO A 389 -28.00 36.57 -19.95
CA PRO A 389 -28.47 36.10 -18.66
C PRO A 389 -27.50 35.09 -18.05
N ILE A 390 -27.38 35.13 -16.71
CA ILE A 390 -26.44 34.29 -15.96
C ILE A 390 -27.13 33.00 -15.51
N TYR A 391 -26.52 31.87 -15.85
CA TYR A 391 -26.98 30.54 -15.45
C TYR A 391 -25.90 29.76 -14.71
N SER A 392 -26.32 29.04 -13.67
CA SER A 392 -25.53 28.04 -12.99
C SER A 392 -25.43 26.76 -13.83
N THR A 393 -24.42 25.93 -13.58
CA THR A 393 -24.21 24.66 -14.31
C THR A 393 -25.29 23.60 -14.10
N ASN A 394 -26.23 23.83 -13.17
CA ASN A 394 -27.39 22.98 -12.94
C ASN A 394 -28.60 23.34 -13.82
N GLY A 395 -28.43 24.29 -14.76
CA GLY A 395 -29.45 24.74 -15.69
C GLY A 395 -30.43 25.76 -15.11
N ARG A 396 -30.14 26.37 -13.96
CA ARG A 396 -30.99 27.41 -13.34
C ARG A 396 -30.36 28.79 -13.45
N PRO A 397 -31.17 29.87 -13.41
CA PRO A 397 -30.65 31.22 -13.23
C PRO A 397 -29.72 31.28 -12.02
N TYR A 398 -28.63 32.03 -12.15
CA TYR A 398 -27.67 32.18 -11.06
C TYR A 398 -28.26 32.97 -9.89
N THR A 399 -28.04 32.46 -8.69
CA THR A 399 -28.32 33.13 -7.43
C THR A 399 -27.05 33.09 -6.59
N SER A 400 -26.73 34.17 -5.86
CA SER A 400 -25.58 34.22 -4.97
C SER A 400 -25.64 33.11 -3.90
N GLY A 401 -24.59 32.30 -3.80
CA GLY A 401 -24.56 31.12 -2.93
C GLY A 401 -23.65 30.01 -3.46
N ASP A 402 -23.57 28.88 -2.74
CA ASP A 402 -22.77 27.71 -3.15
C ASP A 402 -23.56 26.86 -4.18
N PRO A 403 -23.20 26.90 -5.48
CA PRO A 403 -23.98 26.23 -6.53
C PRO A 403 -23.94 24.71 -6.42
N LEU A 404 -22.92 24.14 -5.76
CA LEU A 404 -22.81 22.70 -5.53
C LEU A 404 -23.68 22.21 -4.37
N LYS A 405 -24.19 23.13 -3.53
CA LYS A 405 -25.15 22.82 -2.45
C LYS A 405 -26.60 23.02 -2.86
N ASP A 406 -26.86 23.62 -4.03
CA ASP A 406 -28.21 23.72 -4.56
C ASP A 406 -28.76 22.31 -4.84
N LYS A 407 -29.83 21.95 -4.15
CA LYS A 407 -30.51 20.66 -4.30
C LYS A 407 -31.45 20.65 -5.51
N HIS A 408 -31.62 21.79 -6.15
CA HIS A 408 -32.49 21.95 -7.29
C HIS A 408 -31.70 22.03 -8.60
N GLY A 409 -32.37 21.72 -9.72
CA GLY A 409 -31.71 21.61 -11.02
C GLY A 409 -31.04 20.26 -11.23
N ASP A 410 -30.40 20.10 -12.39
CA ASP A 410 -29.72 18.86 -12.76
C ASP A 410 -28.22 18.99 -12.51
N ASN A 411 -27.76 18.33 -11.45
CA ASN A 411 -26.37 18.35 -11.00
C ASN A 411 -25.54 17.17 -11.57
N SER A 412 -25.93 16.62 -12.72
CA SER A 412 -25.19 15.54 -13.40
C SER A 412 -23.96 16.06 -14.14
N VAL A 413 -22.98 15.17 -14.34
CA VAL A 413 -21.79 15.46 -15.15
C VAL A 413 -22.20 15.80 -16.58
N GLU A 414 -23.17 15.07 -17.10
CA GLU A 414 -23.72 15.24 -18.44
C GLU A 414 -24.35 16.63 -18.59
N ARG A 415 -25.17 17.08 -17.63
CA ARG A 415 -25.73 18.44 -17.64
C ARG A 415 -24.66 19.50 -17.49
N TRP A 416 -23.66 19.28 -16.65
CA TRP A 416 -22.56 20.22 -16.48
C TRP A 416 -21.79 20.43 -17.79
N LEU A 417 -21.44 19.35 -18.50
CA LEU A 417 -20.80 19.39 -19.82
C LEU A 417 -21.68 20.12 -20.85
N ALA A 418 -22.95 19.72 -20.95
CA ALA A 418 -23.90 20.32 -21.87
C ALA A 418 -24.09 21.82 -21.62
N SER A 419 -24.07 22.25 -20.35
CA SER A 419 -24.23 23.66 -19.98
C SER A 419 -23.06 24.51 -20.46
N ILE A 420 -21.81 24.04 -20.28
CA ILE A 420 -20.61 24.71 -20.79
C ILE A 420 -20.60 24.69 -22.33
N HIS A 421 -20.83 23.52 -22.94
CA HIS A 421 -20.88 23.36 -24.39
C HIS A 421 -21.93 24.25 -25.05
N GLY A 422 -23.11 24.41 -24.43
CA GLY A 422 -24.19 25.25 -24.96
C GLY A 422 -24.01 26.74 -24.70
N SER A 423 -23.10 27.14 -23.79
CA SER A 423 -22.95 28.54 -23.40
C SER A 423 -22.30 29.41 -24.49
N ARG A 424 -22.56 30.72 -24.41
CA ARG A 424 -21.89 31.74 -25.22
C ARG A 424 -20.65 32.32 -24.51
N PHE A 425 -20.65 32.30 -23.18
CA PHE A 425 -19.53 32.74 -22.36
C PHE A 425 -19.46 31.96 -21.04
N VAL A 426 -18.25 31.72 -20.52
CA VAL A 426 -18.03 30.99 -19.26
C VAL A 426 -17.28 31.84 -18.24
N VAL A 427 -17.76 31.88 -16.99
CA VAL A 427 -17.01 32.43 -15.85
C VAL A 427 -16.80 31.33 -14.83
N THR A 428 -15.57 31.14 -14.36
CA THR A 428 -15.27 30.04 -13.44
C THR A 428 -14.13 30.36 -12.50
N ASP A 429 -14.07 29.72 -11.34
CA ASP A 429 -12.88 29.69 -10.48
C ASP A 429 -12.25 28.28 -10.41
N SER A 430 -12.74 27.38 -11.26
CA SER A 430 -12.39 25.97 -11.28
C SER A 430 -11.44 25.68 -12.43
N PHE A 431 -10.38 24.92 -12.13
CA PHE A 431 -9.42 24.45 -13.14
C PHE A 431 -10.13 23.70 -14.26
N HIS A 432 -11.04 22.78 -13.94
CA HIS A 432 -11.77 22.02 -14.95
C HIS A 432 -12.84 22.86 -15.66
N GLY A 433 -13.39 23.90 -15.01
CA GLY A 433 -14.25 24.86 -15.70
C GLY A 433 -13.51 25.57 -16.83
N MET A 434 -12.28 26.02 -16.55
CA MET A 434 -11.38 26.61 -17.56
C MET A 434 -11.03 25.59 -18.66
N VAL A 435 -10.64 24.37 -18.28
CA VAL A 435 -10.28 23.33 -19.24
C VAL A 435 -11.44 23.02 -20.20
N PHE A 436 -12.66 22.87 -19.70
CA PHE A 436 -13.81 22.58 -20.57
C PHE A 436 -14.27 23.79 -21.38
N ALA A 437 -14.06 25.02 -20.90
CA ALA A 437 -14.23 26.20 -21.74
C ALA A 437 -13.25 26.18 -22.94
N ILE A 438 -12.00 25.78 -22.72
CA ILE A 438 -11.01 25.63 -23.80
C ILE A 438 -11.39 24.50 -24.76
N ILE A 439 -11.74 23.31 -24.23
CA ILE A 439 -12.13 22.14 -25.05
C ILE A 439 -13.32 22.48 -25.95
N PHE A 440 -14.33 23.16 -25.43
CA PHE A 440 -15.53 23.56 -26.20
C PHE A 440 -15.40 24.92 -26.90
N LYS A 441 -14.19 25.51 -26.93
CA LYS A 441 -13.88 26.77 -27.59
C LYS A 441 -14.81 27.92 -27.19
N LYS A 442 -15.09 28.02 -25.89
CA LYS A 442 -15.93 29.06 -25.31
C LYS A 442 -15.07 30.22 -24.84
N PRO A 443 -15.41 31.47 -25.20
CA PRO A 443 -14.86 32.64 -24.52
C PRO A 443 -15.09 32.52 -23.01
N PHE A 444 -14.05 32.81 -22.22
CA PHE A 444 -14.11 32.60 -20.78
C PHE A 444 -13.26 33.56 -19.98
N ILE A 445 -13.60 33.70 -18.70
CA ILE A 445 -12.75 34.29 -17.66
C ILE A 445 -12.61 33.30 -16.53
N VAL A 446 -11.38 33.13 -16.06
CA VAL A 446 -11.09 32.36 -14.86
C VAL A 446 -10.70 33.26 -13.71
N TYR A 447 -11.57 33.34 -12.72
CA TYR A 447 -11.35 34.05 -11.48
C TYR A 447 -10.70 33.10 -10.47
N ALA A 448 -9.38 32.95 -10.54
CA ALA A 448 -8.69 32.01 -9.69
C ALA A 448 -8.54 32.53 -8.25
N ASN A 449 -8.58 31.60 -7.29
CA ASN A 449 -8.42 31.89 -5.88
C ASN A 449 -6.97 31.58 -5.45
N PRO A 450 -6.14 32.58 -5.11
CA PRO A 450 -4.75 32.36 -4.71
C PRO A 450 -4.59 31.38 -3.54
N ARG A 451 -5.56 31.34 -2.61
CA ARG A 451 -5.53 30.41 -1.47
C ARG A 451 -5.68 28.95 -1.87
N ARG A 452 -6.29 28.67 -3.03
CA ARG A 452 -6.47 27.30 -3.55
C ARG A 452 -5.36 26.84 -4.49
N GLY A 453 -4.41 27.73 -4.79
CA GLY A 453 -3.24 27.47 -5.61
C GLY A 453 -3.44 27.91 -7.06
N MET A 454 -2.51 28.74 -7.54
CA MET A 454 -2.55 29.38 -8.87
C MET A 454 -1.81 28.61 -9.96
N ALA A 455 -0.81 27.79 -9.58
CA ALA A 455 0.15 27.17 -10.49
C ALA A 455 -0.50 26.46 -11.69
N ARG A 456 -1.58 25.71 -11.46
CA ARG A 456 -2.30 24.98 -12.51
C ARG A 456 -2.96 25.90 -13.56
N PHE A 457 -3.46 27.04 -13.12
CA PHE A 457 -4.07 28.02 -14.01
C PHE A 457 -3.01 28.75 -14.82
N THR A 458 -2.00 29.28 -14.14
CA THR A 458 -0.92 30.03 -14.78
C THR A 458 -0.15 29.18 -15.79
N SER A 459 0.13 27.92 -15.44
CA SER A 459 0.87 27.01 -16.30
C SER A 459 0.09 26.67 -17.59
N LEU A 460 -1.17 26.24 -17.49
CA LEU A 460 -1.96 25.90 -18.68
C LEU A 460 -2.27 27.12 -19.55
N LEU A 461 -2.63 28.26 -18.94
CA LEU A 461 -2.89 29.47 -19.70
C LEU A 461 -1.63 29.99 -20.38
N GLY A 462 -0.47 29.93 -19.72
CA GLY A 462 0.82 30.28 -20.31
C GLY A 462 1.20 29.41 -21.51
N LEU A 463 0.98 28.09 -21.40
CA LEU A 463 1.20 27.17 -22.52
C LEU A 463 0.35 27.50 -23.76
N LEU A 464 -0.86 28.02 -23.54
CA LEU A 464 -1.84 28.29 -24.59
C LEU A 464 -1.91 29.76 -25.01
N GLY A 465 -1.13 30.67 -24.40
CA GLY A 465 -1.19 32.11 -24.68
C GLY A 465 -2.50 32.77 -24.22
N LEU A 466 -3.10 32.27 -23.14
CA LEU A 466 -4.41 32.68 -22.61
C LEU A 466 -4.32 33.37 -21.25
N GLU A 467 -3.16 33.87 -20.84
CA GLU A 467 -2.91 34.46 -19.52
C GLU A 467 -3.86 35.63 -19.21
N ARG A 468 -4.28 36.37 -20.24
CA ARG A 468 -5.25 37.48 -20.14
C ARG A 468 -6.65 37.05 -19.67
N ARG A 469 -6.93 35.75 -19.61
CA ARG A 469 -8.20 35.21 -19.10
C ARG A 469 -8.18 35.01 -17.58
N LEU A 470 -7.01 35.13 -16.94
CA LEU A 470 -6.83 34.94 -15.50
C LEU A 470 -7.07 36.25 -14.74
N VAL A 471 -7.95 36.20 -13.74
CA VAL A 471 -8.28 37.32 -12.87
C VAL A 471 -8.19 36.87 -11.41
N THR A 472 -7.71 37.73 -10.52
CA THR A 472 -7.59 37.46 -9.07
C THR A 472 -8.37 38.44 -8.19
N THR A 473 -8.68 39.64 -8.71
CA THR A 473 -9.56 40.63 -8.07
C THR A 473 -10.45 41.25 -9.16
N ALA A 474 -11.70 41.58 -8.86
CA ALA A 474 -12.55 42.26 -9.86
C ALA A 474 -12.04 43.66 -10.24
N PRO A 475 -11.50 44.49 -9.31
CA PRO A 475 -10.96 45.81 -9.64
C PRO A 475 -9.78 45.82 -10.60
N ASP A 476 -8.95 44.77 -10.60
CA ASP A 476 -7.76 44.68 -11.48
C ASP A 476 -8.12 44.27 -12.92
N MET A 477 -9.39 43.99 -13.21
CA MET A 477 -9.82 43.51 -14.52
C MET A 477 -10.14 44.66 -15.49
N SER A 478 -9.36 44.76 -16.57
CA SER A 478 -9.81 45.46 -17.77
C SER A 478 -10.77 44.56 -18.55
N ILE A 479 -12.07 44.86 -18.48
CA ILE A 479 -13.13 44.13 -19.20
C ILE A 479 -12.83 44.09 -20.71
N GLU A 480 -12.36 45.19 -21.28
CA GLU A 480 -12.00 45.29 -22.70
C GLU A 480 -10.86 44.34 -23.10
N GLN A 481 -9.87 44.14 -22.22
CA GLN A 481 -8.78 43.18 -22.46
C GLN A 481 -9.23 41.74 -22.26
N ALA A 482 -10.04 41.48 -21.22
CA ALA A 482 -10.54 40.17 -20.88
C ALA A 482 -11.61 39.64 -21.85
N LEU A 483 -12.24 40.53 -22.64
CA LEU A 483 -13.23 40.21 -23.67
C LEU A 483 -12.68 40.22 -25.10
N GLN A 484 -11.37 40.46 -25.29
CA GLN A 484 -10.75 40.30 -26.62
C GLN A 484 -11.07 38.91 -27.20
N PRO A 485 -11.25 38.77 -28.52
CA PRO A 485 -11.44 37.45 -29.13
C PRO A 485 -10.28 36.50 -28.81
N ILE A 486 -10.58 35.21 -28.63
CA ILE A 486 -9.56 34.17 -28.51
C ILE A 486 -9.17 33.74 -29.92
N ASP A 487 -7.88 33.77 -30.25
CA ASP A 487 -7.37 33.13 -31.46
C ASP A 487 -7.34 31.61 -31.24
N TRP A 488 -8.47 30.96 -31.54
CA TRP A 488 -8.60 29.52 -31.39
C TRP A 488 -7.68 28.73 -32.32
N ARG A 489 -7.18 29.33 -33.41
CA ARG A 489 -6.25 28.66 -34.32
C ARG A 489 -4.89 28.48 -33.66
N ASP A 490 -4.36 29.53 -33.03
CA ASP A 490 -3.10 29.44 -32.26
C ASP A 490 -3.26 28.50 -31.05
N VAL A 491 -4.38 28.61 -30.32
CA VAL A 491 -4.68 27.71 -29.19
C VAL A 491 -4.73 26.24 -29.64
N ASP A 492 -5.43 25.93 -30.73
CA ASP A 492 -5.52 24.57 -31.26
C ASP A 492 -4.16 24.04 -31.70
N GLU A 493 -3.30 24.88 -32.27
CA GLU A 493 -1.95 24.49 -32.68
C GLU A 493 -1.08 24.13 -31.49
N ARG A 494 -1.07 24.96 -30.44
CA ARG A 494 -0.37 24.69 -29.17
C ARG A 494 -0.92 23.44 -28.50
N LEU A 495 -2.24 23.32 -28.43
CA LEU A 495 -2.92 22.18 -27.82
C LEU A 495 -2.61 20.87 -28.55
N ARG A 496 -2.54 20.89 -29.89
CA ARG A 496 -2.16 19.72 -30.70
C ARG A 496 -0.75 19.23 -30.40
N ARG A 497 0.23 20.15 -30.33
CA ARG A 497 1.63 19.82 -29.97
C ARG A 497 1.71 19.20 -28.57
N MET A 498 1.05 19.82 -27.60
CA MET A 498 1.04 19.34 -26.23
C MET A 498 0.31 18.00 -26.09
N ARG A 499 -0.81 17.81 -26.79
CA ARG A 499 -1.55 16.53 -26.83
C ARG A 499 -0.69 15.42 -27.42
N GLN A 500 0.04 15.70 -28.50
CA GLN A 500 0.95 14.74 -29.09
C GLN A 500 2.03 14.32 -28.08
N SER A 501 2.73 15.27 -27.44
CA SER A 501 3.74 14.98 -26.42
C SER A 501 3.18 14.18 -25.23
N SER A 502 1.97 14.53 -24.76
CA SER A 502 1.25 13.78 -23.72
C SER A 502 0.93 12.34 -24.12
N MET A 503 0.47 12.12 -25.35
CA MET A 503 0.18 10.78 -25.87
C MET A 503 1.47 9.96 -26.03
N GLU A 504 2.54 10.57 -26.53
CA GLU A 504 3.86 9.93 -26.64
C GLU A 504 4.42 9.54 -25.27
N PHE A 505 4.18 10.33 -24.22
CA PHE A 505 4.54 9.96 -22.85
C PHE A 505 3.80 8.68 -22.40
N LEU A 506 2.47 8.62 -22.58
CA LEU A 506 1.67 7.45 -22.22
C LEU A 506 2.09 6.21 -23.02
N GLN A 507 2.30 6.35 -24.32
CA GLN A 507 2.75 5.25 -25.19
C GLN A 507 4.11 4.71 -24.74
N ARG A 508 5.09 5.59 -24.47
CA ARG A 508 6.41 5.18 -23.98
C ARG A 508 6.34 4.52 -22.60
N ALA A 509 5.57 5.08 -21.68
CA ALA A 509 5.42 4.54 -20.33
C ALA A 509 4.74 3.16 -20.31
N LEU A 510 3.90 2.86 -21.31
CA LEU A 510 3.17 1.60 -21.46
C LEU A 510 3.81 0.63 -22.47
N ALA A 511 4.93 0.98 -23.10
CA ALA A 511 5.64 0.09 -24.02
C ALA A 511 6.25 -1.13 -23.30
N PRO A 512 6.42 -2.29 -23.98
CA PRO A 512 7.14 -3.43 -23.44
C PRO A 512 8.59 -3.07 -23.06
N LYS A 513 9.08 -3.59 -21.91
CA LYS A 513 10.50 -3.44 -21.53
C LYS A 513 11.33 -4.32 -22.48
N THR A 514 12.02 -3.74 -23.46
CA THR A 514 13.01 -4.46 -24.26
C THR A 514 14.26 -4.74 -23.44
N GLU A 515 14.63 -6.01 -23.27
CA GLU A 515 15.94 -6.40 -22.77
C GLU A 515 17.00 -6.13 -23.86
N HIS A 516 17.91 -5.17 -23.63
CA HIS A 516 19.25 -4.98 -24.23
C HIS A 516 19.78 -3.61 -23.75
N ALA A 517 21.07 -3.33 -23.54
CA ALA A 517 22.33 -4.06 -23.49
C ALA A 517 23.35 -3.09 -22.82
N ALA A 518 24.41 -3.62 -22.23
CA ALA A 518 25.51 -2.82 -21.69
C ALA A 518 26.32 -2.10 -22.79
N SER A 519 26.59 -0.79 -22.62
CA SER A 519 27.81 -0.07 -23.10
C SER A 519 27.68 1.42 -22.70
N SER A 520 28.50 1.97 -21.79
CA SER A 520 29.83 2.58 -21.98
C SER A 520 29.81 4.09 -22.32
N GLN A 521 30.77 4.82 -21.72
CA GLN A 521 31.16 6.25 -21.88
C GLN A 521 30.50 7.23 -20.87
N ASP A 522 31.19 8.16 -20.20
CA ASP A 522 32.62 8.47 -20.04
C ASP A 522 32.82 9.38 -18.79
N ARG A 523 34.07 9.42 -18.34
CA ARG A 523 34.73 10.04 -17.16
C ARG A 523 34.44 11.56 -17.02
N SER A 524 34.50 12.19 -15.84
CA SER A 524 35.70 12.38 -15.01
C SER A 524 35.36 13.32 -13.83
N ARG A 525 35.96 13.13 -12.66
CA ARG A 525 36.63 14.19 -11.87
C ARG A 525 37.29 13.63 -10.62
N THR A 526 38.47 14.18 -10.39
CA THR A 526 39.60 13.71 -9.58
C THR A 526 39.45 13.92 -8.08
N HIS A 527 40.11 13.03 -7.34
CA HIS A 527 40.38 13.05 -5.91
C HIS A 527 41.33 14.19 -5.52
N SER A 528 41.08 14.80 -4.37
CA SER A 528 42.13 15.30 -3.47
C SER A 528 41.54 15.52 -2.06
N GLN A 529 42.00 14.72 -1.11
CA GLN A 529 41.82 14.89 0.34
C GLN A 529 42.96 15.75 0.89
N GLU A 530 42.67 16.61 1.87
CA GLU A 530 43.58 16.85 3.01
C GLU A 530 42.84 17.53 4.17
N ILE A 531 43.17 17.08 5.39
CA ILE A 531 42.60 17.47 6.69
C ILE A 531 43.69 18.21 7.47
N ALA A 532 43.38 19.31 8.16
CA ALA A 532 44.16 19.78 9.31
C ALA A 532 43.30 20.58 10.31
N HIS A 533 43.68 20.47 11.59
CA HIS A 533 42.91 20.68 12.82
C HIS A 533 43.30 21.96 13.61
N ASN A 534 42.43 22.32 14.59
CA ASN A 534 42.58 23.17 15.81
C ASN A 534 42.47 24.70 15.64
N ALA A 535 41.67 25.52 16.36
CA ALA A 535 40.83 25.46 17.60
C ALA A 535 39.85 26.70 17.58
N PRO A 536 38.98 27.05 18.57
CA PRO A 536 38.31 26.34 19.67
C PRO A 536 36.78 26.21 19.47
N VAL A 537 36.10 25.51 20.40
CA VAL A 537 34.74 24.93 20.32
C VAL A 537 33.64 25.86 19.80
N SER A 538 33.14 25.55 18.61
CA SER A 538 31.78 25.83 18.13
C SER A 538 31.10 24.46 17.96
N THR A 539 29.94 24.25 18.59
CA THR A 539 29.15 23.02 18.50
C THR A 539 28.56 22.88 17.11
N SER A 540 29.39 22.41 16.18
CA SER A 540 28.99 22.07 14.81
C SER A 540 28.06 20.86 14.83
N GLY A 541 27.08 20.84 13.92
CA GLY A 541 26.10 19.76 13.77
C GLY A 541 26.66 18.36 13.50
N GLY A 542 27.98 18.17 13.44
CA GLY A 542 28.63 16.90 13.13
C GLY A 542 28.22 15.74 14.03
N PHE A 543 28.38 15.86 15.36
CA PHE A 543 28.05 14.75 16.27
C PHE A 543 26.56 14.37 16.28
N VAL A 544 25.69 15.37 16.21
CA VAL A 544 24.23 15.15 16.19
C VAL A 544 23.80 14.53 14.87
N ASP A 545 24.35 14.99 13.76
CA ASP A 545 24.03 14.46 12.44
C ASP A 545 24.65 13.07 12.22
N ASP A 546 25.82 12.78 12.78
CA ASP A 546 26.41 11.43 12.79
C ASP A 546 25.59 10.47 13.67
N ALA A 547 25.17 10.89 14.87
CA ALA A 547 24.29 10.08 15.71
C ALA A 547 22.94 9.80 15.01
N ARG A 548 22.37 10.80 14.32
CA ARG A 548 21.16 10.63 13.50
C ARG A 548 21.41 9.70 12.32
N ARG A 549 22.56 9.81 11.65
CA ARG A 549 22.95 8.94 10.53
C ARG A 549 23.08 7.49 10.98
N LEU A 550 23.73 7.24 12.12
CA LEU A 550 23.83 5.91 12.72
C LEU A 550 22.45 5.36 13.10
N ALA A 551 21.61 6.17 13.74
CA ALA A 551 20.23 5.75 14.06
C ALA A 551 19.40 5.42 12.80
N LEU A 552 19.60 6.16 11.69
CA LEU A 552 18.98 5.86 10.41
C LEU A 552 19.53 4.57 9.79
N LEU A 553 20.82 4.28 9.96
CA LEU A 553 21.43 3.04 9.49
C LEU A 553 20.91 1.84 10.29
N ASP A 554 20.83 1.95 11.62
CA ASP A 554 20.24 0.92 12.48
C ASP A 554 18.77 0.70 12.13
N SER A 555 18.03 1.78 11.89
CA SER A 555 16.64 1.71 11.43
C SER A 555 16.50 1.04 10.07
N LYS A 556 17.40 1.31 9.12
CA LYS A 556 17.45 0.63 7.82
C LYS A 556 17.77 -0.86 7.98
N ARG A 557 18.74 -1.21 8.83
CA ARG A 557 19.11 -2.60 9.12
C ARG A 557 17.95 -3.37 9.71
N TYR A 558 17.30 -2.81 10.73
CA TYR A 558 16.09 -3.38 11.33
C TYR A 558 14.96 -3.53 10.30
N SER A 559 14.70 -2.49 9.51
CA SER A 559 13.64 -2.52 8.49
C SER A 559 13.92 -3.55 7.40
N ALA A 560 15.18 -3.72 6.99
CA ALA A 560 15.59 -4.71 6.02
C ALA A 560 15.41 -6.14 6.56
N ALA A 561 15.85 -6.41 7.79
CA ALA A 561 15.61 -7.69 8.45
C ALA A 561 14.10 -7.98 8.63
N TYR A 562 13.32 -6.98 9.01
CA TYR A 562 11.87 -7.08 9.17
C TYR A 562 11.14 -7.35 7.84
N LEU A 563 11.47 -6.60 6.78
CA LEU A 563 10.79 -6.69 5.47
C LEU A 563 11.31 -7.86 4.62
N GLY A 564 12.60 -8.11 4.62
CA GLY A 564 13.29 -9.03 3.69
C GLY A 564 14.22 -10.07 4.33
N GLY A 565 14.27 -10.16 5.66
CA GLY A 565 15.05 -11.19 6.37
C GLY A 565 14.59 -12.62 6.09
N ASP A 566 15.43 -13.58 6.51
CA ASP A 566 15.25 -15.03 6.32
C ASP A 566 13.80 -15.48 6.55
N PRO A 567 13.09 -16.00 5.52
CA PRO A 567 11.73 -16.51 5.65
C PRO A 567 11.60 -17.59 6.73
N ALA A 568 12.59 -18.47 6.87
CA ALA A 568 12.59 -19.51 7.89
C ALA A 568 12.73 -18.86 9.28
N GLY A 569 13.68 -17.95 9.47
CA GLY A 569 13.85 -17.15 10.69
C GLY A 569 12.60 -16.40 11.11
N LYS A 570 11.89 -15.76 10.17
CA LYS A 570 10.60 -15.10 10.46
C LYS A 570 9.52 -16.09 10.87
N LEU A 571 9.49 -17.26 10.25
CA LEU A 571 8.52 -18.29 10.59
C LEU A 571 8.80 -18.89 11.98
N ARG A 572 10.07 -19.12 12.35
CA ARG A 572 10.50 -19.48 13.71
C ARG A 572 9.98 -18.49 14.74
N ALA A 573 10.18 -17.19 14.47
CA ALA A 573 9.76 -16.13 15.37
C ALA A 573 8.24 -16.09 15.58
N VAL A 574 7.46 -16.27 14.51
CA VAL A 574 5.99 -16.30 14.60
C VAL A 574 5.49 -17.58 15.28
N LEU A 575 6.06 -18.74 14.95
CA LEU A 575 5.74 -20.01 15.60
C LEU A 575 5.92 -19.90 17.11
N MET A 576 7.07 -19.38 17.54
CA MET A 576 7.38 -19.20 18.96
C MET A 576 6.48 -18.17 19.63
N PHE A 577 6.18 -17.05 18.96
CA PHE A 577 5.26 -16.04 19.51
C PHE A 577 3.88 -16.62 19.83
N ASP A 578 3.29 -17.35 18.89
CA ASP A 578 1.94 -17.93 19.09
C ASP A 578 1.97 -19.15 20.02
N ALA A 579 3.03 -19.99 19.96
CA ALA A 579 3.24 -21.08 20.91
C ALA A 579 3.33 -20.56 22.34
N HIS A 580 4.17 -19.54 22.57
CA HIS A 580 4.32 -18.92 23.87
C HIS A 580 3.01 -18.27 24.38
N ALA A 581 2.17 -17.75 23.48
CA ALA A 581 0.84 -17.26 23.85
C ALA A 581 -0.07 -18.39 24.36
N LEU A 582 0.07 -19.62 23.84
CA LEU A 582 -0.63 -20.80 24.38
C LEU A 582 -0.05 -21.24 25.72
N GLU A 583 1.27 -21.30 25.84
CA GLU A 583 1.96 -21.68 27.09
C GLU A 583 1.55 -20.80 28.26
N LYS A 584 1.49 -19.47 28.05
CA LYS A 584 1.03 -18.52 29.08
C LYS A 584 -0.41 -18.77 29.54
N GLY A 585 -1.28 -19.27 28.66
CA GLY A 585 -2.62 -19.65 29.08
C GLY A 585 -2.70 -21.04 29.71
N LEU A 586 -1.80 -21.95 29.32
CA LEU A 586 -1.65 -23.27 29.96
C LEU A 586 -1.11 -23.16 31.40
N SER A 587 -0.29 -22.15 31.69
CA SER A 587 0.27 -21.91 33.02
C SER A 587 -0.70 -21.24 33.99
N HIS A 588 -1.89 -20.80 33.54
CA HIS A 588 -2.85 -20.10 34.37
C HIS A 588 -3.51 -21.06 35.38
N THR A 589 -3.51 -20.69 36.67
CA THR A 589 -4.15 -21.48 37.74
C THR A 589 -5.65 -21.64 37.50
N SER A 590 -6.34 -20.55 37.15
CA SER A 590 -7.74 -20.57 36.67
C SER A 590 -7.78 -20.83 35.17
N PHE A 591 -7.48 -22.06 34.76
CA PHE A 591 -7.43 -22.45 33.35
C PHE A 591 -8.81 -22.28 32.68
N ARG A 592 -8.85 -21.57 31.55
CA ARG A 592 -10.09 -21.37 30.76
C ARG A 592 -10.11 -22.32 29.55
N PRO A 593 -10.97 -23.36 29.52
CA PRO A 593 -11.04 -24.25 28.36
C PRO A 593 -11.38 -23.52 27.06
N GLY A 594 -10.75 -23.95 25.96
CA GLY A 594 -10.94 -23.39 24.62
C GLY A 594 -10.32 -21.98 24.44
N PHE A 595 -9.44 -21.53 25.34
CA PHE A 595 -8.70 -20.28 25.15
C PHE A 595 -7.74 -20.38 23.95
N GLY A 596 -7.19 -19.24 23.50
CA GLY A 596 -6.13 -19.25 22.50
C GLY A 596 -6.59 -19.51 21.07
N LYS A 597 -7.88 -19.32 20.75
CA LYS A 597 -8.43 -19.53 19.38
C LYS A 597 -7.63 -18.83 18.27
N ARG A 598 -7.19 -17.58 18.52
CA ARG A 598 -6.37 -16.80 17.57
C ARG A 598 -4.95 -17.40 17.40
N PRO A 599 -4.15 -17.60 18.47
CA PRO A 599 -2.87 -18.31 18.38
C PRO A 599 -2.97 -19.70 17.73
N LEU A 600 -4.01 -20.50 18.03
CA LEU A 600 -4.19 -21.83 17.43
C LEU A 600 -4.41 -21.79 15.93
N ALA A 601 -5.26 -20.88 15.44
CA ALA A 601 -5.50 -20.71 14.01
C ALA A 601 -4.22 -20.27 13.28
N ARG A 602 -3.43 -19.38 13.90
CA ARG A 602 -2.15 -18.95 13.35
C ARG A 602 -1.12 -20.07 13.37
N LEU A 603 -0.99 -20.81 14.48
CA LEU A 603 -0.09 -21.96 14.56
C LEU A 603 -0.43 -23.01 13.51
N ALA A 604 -1.71 -23.30 13.29
CA ALA A 604 -2.14 -24.23 12.23
C ALA A 604 -1.68 -23.76 10.84
N GLU A 605 -1.85 -22.47 10.53
CA GLU A 605 -1.37 -21.89 9.29
C GLU A 605 0.16 -21.97 9.18
N LYS A 606 0.89 -21.63 10.25
CA LYS A 606 2.35 -21.49 10.22
C LYS A 606 3.10 -22.82 10.30
N THR A 607 2.61 -23.80 11.05
CA THR A 607 3.21 -25.15 11.06
C THR A 607 2.97 -25.86 9.73
N THR A 608 1.80 -25.66 9.11
CA THR A 608 1.53 -26.14 7.75
C THR A 608 2.46 -25.48 6.74
N LEU A 609 2.60 -24.15 6.78
CA LEU A 609 3.54 -23.43 5.93
C LEU A 609 4.99 -23.89 6.15
N TRP A 610 5.39 -24.19 7.40
CA TRP A 610 6.73 -24.70 7.72
C TRP A 610 7.00 -26.03 7.03
N LEU A 611 6.05 -26.97 7.14
CA LEU A 611 6.09 -28.28 6.50
C LEU A 611 6.09 -28.17 4.96
N ASP A 612 5.17 -27.38 4.40
CA ASP A 612 5.01 -27.22 2.95
C ASP A 612 6.23 -26.54 2.29
N SER A 613 6.95 -25.71 3.06
CA SER A 613 8.18 -25.06 2.60
C SER A 613 9.40 -25.99 2.66
N GLY A 614 9.25 -27.24 3.12
CA GLY A 614 10.35 -28.20 3.24
C GLY A 614 11.37 -27.84 4.32
N ASN A 615 11.00 -27.00 5.29
CA ASN A 615 11.90 -26.64 6.39
C ASN A 615 12.13 -27.85 7.31
N ASP A 616 13.29 -27.87 7.97
CA ASP A 616 13.65 -28.95 8.88
C ASP A 616 12.61 -29.11 10.01
N LEU A 617 12.05 -30.31 10.13
CA LEU A 617 11.06 -30.63 11.17
C LEU A 617 11.71 -30.84 12.54
N ASN A 618 13.03 -30.96 12.60
CA ASN A 618 13.81 -31.00 13.83
C ASN A 618 14.22 -29.60 14.32
N ASP A 619 13.75 -28.55 13.67
CA ASP A 619 14.03 -27.18 14.12
C ASP A 619 13.49 -26.94 15.54
N PRO A 620 14.31 -26.42 16.47
CA PRO A 620 13.91 -26.26 17.87
C PRO A 620 12.64 -25.43 18.06
N PHE A 621 12.41 -24.40 17.23
CA PHE A 621 11.22 -23.55 17.36
C PHE A 621 9.97 -24.24 16.83
N PHE A 622 10.11 -25.07 15.79
CA PHE A 622 9.03 -25.89 15.28
C PHE A 622 8.66 -26.99 16.29
N LEU A 623 9.66 -27.69 16.84
CA LEU A 623 9.47 -28.69 17.88
C LEU A 623 8.78 -28.09 19.11
N ALA A 624 9.24 -26.94 19.60
CA ALA A 624 8.60 -26.24 20.71
C ALA A 624 7.14 -25.86 20.41
N ALA A 625 6.86 -25.38 19.20
CA ALA A 625 5.49 -25.05 18.80
C ALA A 625 4.57 -26.27 18.74
N THR A 626 5.03 -27.40 18.19
CA THR A 626 4.26 -28.65 18.17
C THR A 626 4.07 -29.23 19.58
N ALA A 627 5.09 -29.14 20.44
CA ALA A 627 5.00 -29.53 21.85
C ALA A 627 3.99 -28.68 22.63
N ALA A 628 3.99 -27.36 22.43
CA ALA A 628 3.00 -26.47 23.06
C ALA A 628 1.56 -26.78 22.59
N LEU A 629 1.39 -27.13 21.31
CA LEU A 629 0.11 -27.62 20.77
C LEU A 629 -0.29 -28.95 21.40
N ARG A 630 0.65 -29.89 21.52
CA ARG A 630 0.41 -31.19 22.17
C ARG A 630 -0.07 -30.99 23.60
N ALA A 631 0.66 -30.19 24.38
CA ALA A 631 0.30 -29.85 25.75
C ALA A 631 -1.09 -29.19 25.83
N TYR A 632 -1.42 -28.31 24.87
CA TYR A 632 -2.74 -27.72 24.77
C TYR A 632 -3.84 -28.78 24.61
N PHE A 633 -3.71 -29.68 23.64
CA PHE A 633 -4.75 -30.68 23.35
C PHE A 633 -4.85 -31.77 24.43
N GLU A 634 -3.72 -32.19 25.00
CA GLU A 634 -3.70 -33.13 26.13
C GLU A 634 -4.37 -32.53 27.36
N ARG A 635 -4.11 -31.25 27.68
CA ARG A 635 -4.76 -30.57 28.81
C ARG A 635 -6.27 -30.51 28.66
N HIS A 636 -6.78 -30.25 27.46
CA HIS A 636 -8.23 -30.25 27.19
C HIS A 636 -8.84 -31.65 27.23
N ARG A 637 -8.11 -32.66 26.74
CA ARG A 637 -8.53 -34.07 26.83
C ARG A 637 -8.65 -34.52 28.29
N ALA A 638 -7.68 -34.15 29.14
CA ALA A 638 -7.71 -34.45 30.56
C ALA A 638 -8.88 -33.77 31.31
N LEU A 639 -9.35 -32.63 30.81
CA LEU A 639 -10.53 -31.92 31.35
C LEU A 639 -11.85 -32.36 30.71
N HIS A 640 -11.83 -33.36 29.83
CA HIS A 640 -13.01 -33.84 29.07
C HIS A 640 -13.72 -32.74 28.26
N VAL A 641 -13.00 -31.72 27.78
CA VAL A 641 -13.57 -30.63 26.97
C VAL A 641 -13.41 -30.91 25.49
N ASN A 642 -14.51 -30.87 24.74
CA ASN A 642 -14.48 -31.12 23.30
C ASN A 642 -13.87 -29.95 22.50
N VAL A 643 -12.61 -30.13 22.10
CA VAL A 643 -11.86 -29.23 21.21
C VAL A 643 -11.57 -29.83 19.84
N ALA A 644 -12.33 -30.84 19.41
CA ALA A 644 -12.10 -31.53 18.14
C ALA A 644 -12.14 -30.60 16.92
N HIS A 645 -12.96 -29.54 16.98
CA HIS A 645 -13.01 -28.52 15.92
C HIS A 645 -11.70 -27.72 15.79
N LEU A 646 -10.91 -27.58 16.86
CA LEU A 646 -9.61 -26.92 16.84
C LEU A 646 -8.50 -27.87 16.35
N TRP A 647 -8.59 -29.17 16.69
CA TRP A 647 -7.67 -30.19 16.18
C TRP A 647 -7.73 -30.29 14.64
N ARG A 648 -8.94 -30.16 14.07
CA ARG A 648 -9.18 -30.19 12.62
C ARG A 648 -8.58 -29.00 11.86
N LEU A 649 -8.05 -27.98 12.53
CA LEU A 649 -7.34 -26.89 11.87
C LEU A 649 -5.99 -27.35 11.31
N PHE A 650 -5.40 -28.41 11.87
CA PHE A 650 -4.10 -28.94 11.47
C PHE A 650 -4.28 -30.07 10.45
N PRO A 651 -3.50 -30.12 9.34
CA PRO A 651 -3.54 -31.23 8.40
C PRO A 651 -3.00 -32.52 9.05
N PRO A 652 -3.34 -33.72 8.53
CA PRO A 652 -2.98 -35.00 9.15
C PRO A 652 -1.49 -35.13 9.48
N ARG A 653 -0.63 -34.71 8.55
CA ARG A 653 0.83 -34.75 8.77
C ARG A 653 1.29 -33.90 9.97
N ILE A 654 0.67 -32.74 10.20
CA ILE A 654 0.96 -31.89 11.36
C ILE A 654 0.31 -32.45 12.62
N GLN A 655 -0.88 -33.06 12.52
CA GLN A 655 -1.51 -33.76 13.65
C GLN A 655 -0.63 -34.90 14.15
N ASP A 656 -0.03 -35.67 13.25
CA ASP A 656 0.91 -36.73 13.59
C ASP A 656 2.14 -36.15 14.29
N LEU A 657 2.70 -35.06 13.75
CA LEU A 657 3.84 -34.35 14.37
C LEU A 657 3.52 -33.80 15.77
N ILE A 658 2.32 -33.25 15.98
CA ILE A 658 1.86 -32.81 17.30
C ILE A 658 1.66 -34.01 18.23
N ALA A 659 1.13 -35.13 17.74
CA ALA A 659 0.94 -36.32 18.55
C ALA A 659 2.28 -36.97 18.95
N SER A 660 3.28 -36.91 18.08
CA SER A 660 4.62 -37.46 18.31
C SER A 660 5.60 -36.48 18.95
N SER A 661 5.28 -35.19 19.06
CA SER A 661 6.20 -34.17 19.59
C SER A 661 6.53 -34.45 21.05
N ASP A 662 7.78 -34.26 21.45
CA ASP A 662 8.18 -34.41 22.86
C ASP A 662 7.55 -33.31 23.73
N SER A 663 6.72 -33.69 24.70
CA SER A 663 6.09 -32.77 25.65
C SER A 663 7.07 -32.04 26.56
N SER A 664 8.35 -32.44 26.60
CA SER A 664 9.40 -31.73 27.34
C SER A 664 9.86 -30.44 26.66
N GLN A 665 9.62 -30.29 25.34
CA GLN A 665 10.17 -29.21 24.51
C GLN A 665 9.28 -27.96 24.46
N GLY A 666 8.08 -27.99 25.06
CA GLY A 666 7.15 -26.87 25.05
C GLY A 666 5.94 -27.09 25.96
N GLY A 667 5.25 -26.02 26.33
CA GLY A 667 4.14 -26.07 27.27
C GLY A 667 4.38 -25.25 28.54
N ALA A 668 3.72 -25.65 29.64
CA ALA A 668 3.84 -24.98 30.93
C ALA A 668 4.45 -25.91 31.98
N LEU A 669 5.50 -25.44 32.65
CA LEU A 669 6.16 -26.14 33.76
C LEU A 669 5.75 -25.55 35.11
N ARG A 670 5.81 -26.37 36.16
CA ARG A 670 5.68 -25.85 37.53
C ARG A 670 6.92 -25.02 37.87
N ALA A 671 6.76 -23.94 38.61
CA ALA A 671 7.85 -23.02 38.94
C ALA A 671 9.04 -23.66 39.69
N ARG A 672 8.86 -24.83 40.32
CA ARG A 672 9.91 -25.58 41.03
C ARG A 672 10.57 -26.69 40.21
N GLN A 673 10.13 -26.91 38.96
CA GLN A 673 10.75 -27.89 38.07
C GLN A 673 11.89 -27.23 37.30
N ASP A 674 13.01 -27.93 37.17
CA ASP A 674 14.14 -27.49 36.37
C ASP A 674 13.77 -27.49 34.89
N ARG A 675 14.17 -26.42 34.17
CA ARG A 675 13.94 -26.31 32.73
C ARG A 675 14.84 -27.24 31.93
N GLU A 676 16.07 -27.42 32.40
CA GLU A 676 17.11 -28.22 31.76
C GLU A 676 17.99 -28.86 32.85
N THR A 677 18.60 -30.01 32.54
CA THR A 677 19.58 -30.64 33.43
C THR A 677 20.85 -29.82 33.47
N VAL A 678 21.23 -29.34 34.66
CA VAL A 678 22.46 -28.57 34.84
C VAL A 678 23.67 -29.52 34.74
N PRO A 679 24.60 -29.33 33.79
CA PRO A 679 25.83 -30.10 33.77
C PRO A 679 26.61 -29.88 35.08
N PRO A 680 27.26 -30.91 35.64
CA PRO A 680 28.11 -30.71 36.82
C PRO A 680 29.19 -29.67 36.50
N ILE A 681 29.25 -28.60 37.31
CA ILE A 681 30.28 -27.56 37.19
C ILE A 681 31.39 -27.93 38.17
N GLU A 682 32.60 -28.19 37.66
CA GLU A 682 33.74 -28.66 38.47
C GLU A 682 34.28 -27.61 39.47
N ASN A 683 33.69 -26.41 39.54
CA ASN A 683 33.96 -25.38 40.55
C ASN A 683 32.69 -24.55 40.81
N SER A 684 31.95 -24.85 41.89
CA SER A 684 30.71 -24.14 42.21
C SER A 684 31.00 -22.84 42.97
N LYS A 685 31.02 -21.70 42.26
CA LYS A 685 30.88 -20.37 42.87
C LYS A 685 29.41 -20.09 43.22
N SER A 686 29.16 -19.41 44.34
CA SER A 686 27.84 -18.85 44.66
C SER A 686 27.51 -17.67 43.73
N PHE A 687 26.22 -17.35 43.58
CA PHE A 687 25.79 -16.20 42.77
C PHE A 687 26.47 -14.90 43.20
N MET A 688 26.64 -14.68 44.52
CA MET A 688 27.28 -13.49 45.04
C MET A 688 28.76 -13.44 44.69
N GLU A 689 29.47 -14.56 44.77
CA GLU A 689 30.88 -14.65 44.35
C GLU A 689 31.04 -14.36 42.86
N VAL A 690 30.11 -14.80 42.01
CA VAL A 690 30.15 -14.49 40.57
C VAL A 690 29.81 -13.02 40.31
N ALA A 691 28.68 -12.53 40.84
CA ALA A 691 28.19 -11.18 40.58
C ALA A 691 29.15 -10.11 41.10
N TYR A 692 29.70 -10.30 42.31
CA TYR A 692 30.69 -9.41 42.91
C TYR A 692 32.12 -9.77 42.57
N GLY A 693 32.41 -10.96 42.02
CA GLY A 693 33.74 -11.35 41.57
C GLY A 693 34.05 -10.89 40.15
N ARG A 694 33.05 -10.83 39.26
CA ARG A 694 33.24 -10.42 37.87
C ARG A 694 33.87 -9.02 37.78
N ARG A 695 35.01 -8.93 37.10
CA ARG A 695 35.76 -7.69 36.81
C ARG A 695 36.11 -7.63 35.33
N SER A 696 36.44 -6.44 34.84
CA SER A 696 36.93 -6.27 33.46
C SER A 696 38.44 -6.53 33.42
N VAL A 697 38.83 -7.78 33.14
CA VAL A 697 40.23 -8.21 33.06
C VAL A 697 40.76 -7.96 31.65
N ARG A 698 41.91 -7.30 31.53
CA ARG A 698 42.53 -6.91 30.25
C ARG A 698 43.91 -7.51 30.01
N GLU A 699 44.52 -8.07 31.05
CA GLU A 699 45.78 -8.79 30.97
C GLU A 699 45.50 -10.28 31.12
N PHE A 700 45.94 -11.04 30.15
CA PHE A 700 45.70 -12.48 30.06
C PHE A 700 47.02 -13.20 29.94
N THR A 701 47.08 -14.40 30.53
CA THR A 701 48.14 -15.37 30.24
C THR A 701 48.10 -15.77 28.75
N PRO A 702 49.22 -16.27 28.19
CA PRO A 702 49.26 -16.74 26.81
C PRO A 702 48.47 -18.04 26.58
N ASP A 703 48.01 -18.71 27.64
CA ASP A 703 47.35 -19.99 27.59
C ASP A 703 46.09 -19.95 26.70
N PRO A 704 45.88 -20.97 25.84
CA PRO A 704 44.71 -21.01 24.99
C PRO A 704 43.44 -21.20 25.81
N VAL A 705 42.39 -20.46 25.47
CA VAL A 705 41.08 -20.62 26.12
C VAL A 705 40.40 -21.89 25.63
N ASP A 706 39.98 -22.75 26.56
CA ASP A 706 39.23 -23.97 26.22
C ASP A 706 37.84 -23.63 25.63
N ILE A 707 37.52 -24.28 24.50
CA ILE A 707 36.24 -24.11 23.83
C ILE A 707 35.07 -24.68 24.65
N GLU A 708 35.30 -25.71 25.46
CA GLU A 708 34.23 -26.26 26.30
C GLU A 708 33.84 -25.29 27.44
N ALA A 709 34.82 -24.56 28.00
CA ALA A 709 34.55 -23.47 28.93
C ALA A 709 33.72 -22.34 28.28
N ILE A 710 34.04 -21.98 27.03
CA ILE A 710 33.24 -21.00 26.25
C ILE A 710 31.82 -21.52 25.99
N LYS A 711 31.66 -22.76 25.54
CA LYS A 711 30.34 -23.37 25.33
C LYS A 711 29.54 -23.40 26.62
N GLN A 712 30.17 -23.71 27.75
CA GLN A 712 29.50 -23.71 29.04
C GLN A 712 29.04 -22.31 29.45
N ALA A 713 29.88 -21.28 29.26
CA ALA A 713 29.48 -19.89 29.49
C ALA A 713 28.33 -19.45 28.58
N VAL A 714 28.33 -19.89 27.31
CA VAL A 714 27.22 -19.63 26.36
C VAL A 714 25.94 -20.37 26.76
N ARG A 715 26.00 -21.61 27.26
CA ARG A 715 24.83 -22.33 27.80
C ARG A 715 24.20 -21.58 28.98
N ILE A 716 25.03 -21.02 29.87
CA ILE A 716 24.56 -20.15 30.96
C ILE A 716 23.89 -18.89 30.36
N ALA A 717 24.52 -18.25 29.37
CA ALA A 717 23.98 -17.06 28.71
C ALA A 717 22.62 -17.30 28.02
N SER A 718 22.41 -18.48 27.44
CA SER A 718 21.14 -18.87 26.79
C SER A 718 19.94 -18.92 27.73
N GLN A 719 20.15 -18.92 29.04
CA GLN A 719 19.06 -18.81 30.03
C GLN A 719 18.52 -17.37 30.18
N ALA A 720 19.16 -16.38 29.54
CA ALA A 720 18.69 -15.00 29.54
C ALA A 720 17.30 -14.89 28.89
N PRO A 721 16.35 -14.12 29.49
CA PRO A 721 15.05 -13.94 28.88
C PRO A 721 15.16 -13.15 27.57
N SER A 722 14.32 -13.52 26.59
CA SER A 722 14.15 -12.82 25.32
C SER A 722 12.66 -12.62 25.03
N VAL A 723 12.31 -11.66 24.19
CA VAL A 723 10.92 -11.33 23.94
C VAL A 723 10.15 -12.53 23.36
N CYS A 724 9.16 -13.02 24.10
CA CYS A 724 8.42 -14.24 23.77
C CYS A 724 9.33 -15.45 23.48
N ASN A 725 10.50 -15.53 24.13
CA ASN A 725 11.47 -16.63 23.97
C ASN A 725 12.00 -16.83 22.54
N ARG A 726 12.13 -15.76 21.74
CA ARG A 726 12.58 -15.86 20.34
C ARG A 726 14.09 -15.99 20.16
N GLN A 727 14.88 -15.86 21.24
CA GLN A 727 16.31 -16.21 21.29
C GLN A 727 17.13 -15.63 20.12
N ALA A 728 16.97 -14.32 19.89
CA ALA A 728 17.65 -13.56 18.85
C ALA A 728 19.20 -13.46 18.99
N PRO A 729 19.80 -13.47 20.19
CA PRO A 729 21.25 -13.34 20.34
C PRO A 729 22.07 -14.44 19.64
N ARG A 730 23.26 -14.08 19.15
CA ARG A 730 24.29 -15.00 18.62
C ARG A 730 25.65 -14.66 19.23
N VAL A 731 26.55 -15.65 19.24
CA VAL A 731 27.93 -15.50 19.72
C VAL A 731 28.88 -16.03 18.67
N HIS A 732 29.78 -15.18 18.20
CA HIS A 732 30.87 -15.53 17.29
C HIS A 732 32.17 -15.59 18.10
N TYR A 733 32.91 -16.69 18.04
CA TYR A 733 34.15 -16.87 18.80
C TYR A 733 35.37 -16.96 17.86
N PHE A 734 36.36 -16.13 18.12
CA PHE A 734 37.60 -16.04 17.35
C PHE A 734 38.80 -16.47 18.20
N ARG A 735 39.60 -17.39 17.64
CA ARG A 735 40.86 -17.89 18.23
C ARG A 735 42.09 -17.53 17.38
N ASP A 736 41.87 -17.24 16.10
CA ASP A 736 42.95 -16.89 15.18
C ASP A 736 43.56 -15.53 15.53
N ARG A 737 44.89 -15.50 15.73
CA ARG A 737 45.59 -14.32 16.24
C ARG A 737 45.57 -13.16 15.25
N GLU A 738 45.65 -13.44 13.94
CA GLU A 738 45.60 -12.41 12.91
C GLU A 738 44.21 -11.75 12.88
N THR A 739 43.16 -12.55 12.85
CA THR A 739 41.77 -12.09 12.89
C THR A 739 41.48 -11.31 14.16
N ILE A 740 41.90 -11.82 15.34
CA ILE A 740 41.75 -11.11 16.62
C ILE A 740 42.47 -9.76 16.57
N SER A 741 43.71 -9.71 16.05
CA SER A 741 44.43 -8.43 15.95
C SER A 741 43.66 -7.43 15.12
N ARG A 742 43.26 -7.80 13.89
CA ARG A 742 42.52 -6.94 12.96
C ARG A 742 41.22 -6.42 13.57
N LEU A 743 40.46 -7.28 14.24
CA LEU A 743 39.20 -6.92 14.89
C LEU A 743 39.40 -5.99 16.09
N VAL A 744 40.36 -6.31 16.96
CA VAL A 744 40.65 -5.49 18.15
C VAL A 744 41.21 -4.12 17.75
N ASP A 745 42.02 -4.06 16.69
CA ASP A 745 42.54 -2.80 16.14
C ASP A 745 41.40 -1.90 15.62
N LEU A 746 40.40 -2.47 14.95
CA LEU A 746 39.20 -1.73 14.51
C LEU A 746 38.29 -1.30 15.67
N GLN A 747 38.15 -2.16 16.69
CA GLN A 747 37.36 -1.86 17.88
C GLN A 747 38.00 -0.73 18.70
N GLY A 748 39.32 -0.70 18.81
CA GLY A 748 40.13 0.41 19.34
C GLY A 748 40.16 0.58 20.87
N GLY A 749 39.22 -0.04 21.59
CA GLY A 749 39.07 0.04 23.05
C GLY A 749 39.99 -0.86 23.87
N PHE A 750 40.87 -1.63 23.21
CA PHE A 750 41.84 -2.51 23.85
C PHE A 750 43.30 -2.09 23.60
N SER A 751 43.50 -0.86 23.14
CA SER A 751 44.82 -0.29 22.87
C SER A 751 45.67 -0.27 24.15
N GLY A 752 46.94 -0.63 24.05
CA GLY A 752 47.88 -0.65 25.19
C GLY A 752 47.98 -1.98 25.95
N TYR A 753 47.15 -2.98 25.62
CA TYR A 753 47.24 -4.34 26.16
C TYR A 753 47.73 -5.33 25.09
N PRO A 754 48.43 -6.42 25.48
CA PRO A 754 48.66 -7.56 24.59
C PRO A 754 47.34 -8.11 24.06
N LYS A 755 47.30 -8.52 22.79
CA LYS A 755 46.06 -9.04 22.17
C LYS A 755 45.53 -10.25 22.94
N PRO A 756 44.21 -10.34 23.18
CA PRO A 756 43.66 -11.40 24.01
C PRO A 756 43.81 -12.78 23.34
N PRO A 757 43.89 -13.87 24.13
CA PRO A 757 43.95 -15.24 23.62
C PRO A 757 42.63 -15.71 22.99
N GLY A 758 41.51 -15.06 23.30
CA GLY A 758 40.24 -15.25 22.62
C GLY A 758 39.44 -13.95 22.51
N LEU A 759 38.59 -13.87 21.49
CA LEU A 759 37.67 -12.75 21.28
C LEU A 759 36.28 -13.30 20.94
N LEU A 760 35.25 -12.81 21.61
CA LEU A 760 33.86 -13.08 21.29
C LEU A 760 33.24 -11.83 20.67
N LEU A 761 32.29 -12.00 19.75
CA LEU A 761 31.36 -10.95 19.31
C LEU A 761 29.93 -11.41 19.60
N VAL A 762 29.23 -10.67 20.44
CA VAL A 762 27.80 -10.85 20.68
C VAL A 762 27.05 -10.00 19.66
N THR A 763 26.11 -10.63 18.96
CA THR A 763 25.20 -9.97 18.03
C THR A 763 23.75 -10.35 18.33
N CYS A 764 22.80 -9.67 17.70
CA CYS A 764 21.39 -9.98 17.82
C CYS A 764 20.73 -10.01 16.43
N ASP A 765 20.14 -11.15 16.08
CA ASP A 765 19.50 -11.37 14.79
C ASP A 765 18.14 -10.68 14.71
N LEU A 766 18.08 -9.62 13.91
CA LEU A 766 16.91 -8.75 13.83
C LEU A 766 15.71 -9.43 13.13
N THR A 767 15.89 -10.58 12.46
CA THR A 767 14.76 -11.31 11.86
C THR A 767 13.85 -11.97 12.90
N ALA A 768 14.32 -12.08 14.15
CA ALA A 768 13.53 -12.59 15.25
C ALA A 768 12.40 -11.64 15.68
N PHE A 769 12.39 -10.38 15.22
CA PHE A 769 11.38 -9.39 15.61
C PHE A 769 10.23 -9.29 14.59
N ILE A 770 8.99 -9.38 15.06
CA ILE A 770 7.79 -9.61 14.23
C ILE A 770 6.84 -8.41 14.17
N TYR A 771 7.07 -7.38 14.99
CA TYR A 771 6.35 -6.11 14.92
C TYR A 771 7.32 -4.95 14.81
N HIS A 772 7.03 -3.97 13.95
CA HIS A 772 7.88 -2.78 13.75
C HIS A 772 8.12 -1.95 15.04
N THR A 773 7.26 -2.09 16.05
CA THR A 773 7.43 -1.45 17.35
C THR A 773 8.59 -2.02 18.15
N GLU A 774 9.11 -3.21 17.79
CA GLU A 774 10.20 -3.93 18.46
C GLU A 774 11.60 -3.48 18.03
N ARG A 775 11.73 -2.35 17.32
CA ARG A 775 12.99 -1.86 16.76
C ARG A 775 14.16 -1.72 17.74
N ASN A 776 13.88 -1.53 19.03
CA ASN A 776 14.90 -1.43 20.08
C ASN A 776 15.15 -2.77 20.80
N GLN A 777 14.31 -3.78 20.57
CA GLN A 777 14.30 -5.02 21.32
C GLN A 777 15.58 -5.84 21.10
N GLY A 778 16.19 -5.74 19.91
CA GLY A 778 17.47 -6.39 19.63
C GLY A 778 18.58 -6.02 20.61
N TYR A 779 18.69 -4.73 20.96
CA TYR A 779 19.68 -4.26 21.93
C TYR A 779 19.33 -4.66 23.37
N ILE A 780 18.04 -4.78 23.71
CA ILE A 780 17.59 -5.24 25.03
C ILE A 780 17.92 -6.73 25.21
N ASP A 781 17.48 -7.58 24.28
CA ASP A 781 17.71 -9.03 24.33
C ASP A 781 19.21 -9.34 24.26
N GLY A 782 19.95 -8.63 23.38
CA GLY A 782 21.40 -8.75 23.27
C GLY A 782 22.14 -8.31 24.53
N GLY A 783 21.70 -7.22 25.18
CA GLY A 783 22.28 -6.73 26.43
C GLY A 783 22.06 -7.68 27.62
N LEU A 784 20.86 -8.25 27.73
CA LEU A 784 20.54 -9.27 28.74
C LEU A 784 21.42 -10.51 28.55
N PHE A 785 21.51 -11.01 27.32
CA PHE A 785 22.37 -12.15 26.99
C PHE A 785 23.85 -11.86 27.27
N MET A 786 24.35 -10.69 26.85
CA MET A 786 25.74 -10.28 27.08
C MET A 786 26.09 -10.24 28.56
N MET A 787 25.22 -9.68 29.41
CA MET A 787 25.47 -9.63 30.85
C MET A 787 25.54 -11.05 31.45
N THR A 788 24.61 -11.93 31.07
CA THR A 788 24.62 -13.33 31.53
C THR A 788 25.85 -14.09 31.02
N LEU A 789 26.32 -13.83 29.80
CA LEU A 789 27.57 -14.38 29.28
C LEU A 789 28.78 -13.97 30.10
N LEU A 790 28.88 -12.70 30.50
CA LEU A 790 29.98 -12.24 31.35
C LEU A 790 29.97 -12.92 32.73
N LEU A 791 28.80 -13.18 33.30
CA LEU A 791 28.67 -13.96 34.54
C LEU A 791 29.01 -15.44 34.30
N GLY A 792 28.62 -16.00 33.16
CA GLY A 792 28.99 -17.36 32.76
C GLY A 792 30.50 -17.55 32.60
N LEU A 793 31.19 -16.58 31.99
CA LEU A 793 32.66 -16.57 31.87
C LEU A 793 33.34 -16.54 33.24
N GLU A 794 32.85 -15.70 34.15
CA GLU A 794 33.33 -15.66 35.54
C GLU A 794 33.07 -16.99 36.27
N GLN A 795 31.90 -17.61 36.07
CA GLN A 795 31.56 -18.92 36.67
C GLN A 795 32.53 -20.02 36.22
N VAL A 796 32.94 -20.04 34.94
CA VAL A 796 33.90 -21.03 34.42
C VAL A 796 35.36 -20.65 34.68
N GLY A 797 35.62 -19.55 35.40
CA GLY A 797 36.96 -19.13 35.82
C GLY A 797 37.76 -18.36 34.77
N LEU A 798 37.12 -17.86 33.72
CA LEU A 798 37.77 -17.05 32.69
C LEU A 798 37.65 -15.55 32.99
N GLY A 799 38.74 -14.83 32.75
CA GLY A 799 38.75 -13.38 32.77
C GLY A 799 38.10 -12.85 31.49
N ALA A 800 37.33 -11.77 31.61
CA ALA A 800 36.66 -11.16 30.46
C ALA A 800 36.65 -9.63 30.54
N CYS A 801 36.71 -8.97 29.39
CA CYS A 801 36.45 -7.54 29.26
C CYS A 801 35.48 -7.27 28.11
N PRO A 802 34.27 -6.73 28.39
CA PRO A 802 33.40 -6.25 27.33
C PRO A 802 34.00 -5.01 26.67
N LEU A 803 33.90 -4.95 25.35
CA LEU A 803 34.45 -3.94 24.48
C LEU A 803 33.33 -3.41 23.58
N ASN A 804 33.02 -2.12 23.71
CA ASN A 804 31.90 -1.50 23.01
C ASN A 804 31.95 -1.74 21.49
N ALA A 805 30.82 -2.15 20.91
CA ALA A 805 30.64 -2.31 19.47
C ALA A 805 29.81 -1.18 18.82
N ALA A 806 29.37 -0.16 19.57
CA ALA A 806 28.77 1.05 19.03
C ALA A 806 29.84 1.90 18.33
N MET A 807 30.08 1.57 17.07
CA MET A 807 31.09 2.19 16.20
C MET A 807 30.43 2.84 14.99
N ASP A 808 31.19 3.69 14.29
CA ASP A 808 30.70 4.28 13.06
C ASP A 808 30.53 3.24 11.94
N ALA A 809 29.76 3.62 10.92
CA ALA A 809 29.42 2.74 9.79
C ALA A 809 30.62 2.26 8.97
N ARG A 810 31.75 3.00 9.00
CA ARG A 810 32.97 2.61 8.27
C ARG A 810 33.67 1.48 9.01
N ARG A 811 33.85 1.61 10.32
CA ARG A 811 34.44 0.56 11.17
C ARG A 811 33.58 -0.68 11.19
N GLU A 812 32.26 -0.53 11.32
CA GLU A 812 31.36 -1.68 11.34
C GLU A 812 31.42 -2.47 10.02
N ARG A 813 31.46 -1.77 8.88
CA ARG A 813 31.62 -2.41 7.56
C ARG A 813 32.94 -3.17 7.44
N ALA A 814 34.05 -2.55 7.87
CA ALA A 814 35.35 -3.19 7.86
C ALA A 814 35.36 -4.46 8.73
N ILE A 815 34.69 -4.45 9.88
CA ILE A 815 34.53 -5.64 10.71
C ILE A 815 33.71 -6.71 9.96
N ARG A 816 32.57 -6.35 9.38
CA ARG A 816 31.74 -7.29 8.61
C ARG A 816 32.49 -7.92 7.44
N GLU A 817 33.37 -7.17 6.77
CA GLU A 817 34.24 -7.69 5.70
C GLU A 817 35.26 -8.73 6.21
N ILE A 818 35.71 -8.63 7.47
CA ILE A 818 36.65 -9.60 8.06
C ILE A 818 35.94 -10.90 8.44
N ILE A 819 34.78 -10.80 9.10
CA ILE A 819 34.15 -11.95 9.78
C ILE A 819 32.81 -12.39 9.17
N SER A 820 32.36 -11.77 8.08
CA SER A 820 31.15 -12.16 7.33
C SER A 820 29.88 -12.28 8.18
N VAL A 821 29.70 -11.39 9.17
CA VAL A 821 28.48 -11.34 10.00
C VAL A 821 27.28 -10.89 9.16
N PRO A 822 26.14 -11.61 9.18
CA PRO A 822 24.96 -11.25 8.40
C PRO A 822 24.49 -9.81 8.66
N GLU A 823 24.01 -9.12 7.62
CA GLU A 823 23.44 -7.77 7.76
C GLU A 823 22.22 -7.74 8.70
N SER A 824 21.51 -8.87 8.88
CA SER A 824 20.41 -8.96 9.84
C SER A 824 20.88 -8.95 11.29
N GLU A 825 22.15 -9.21 11.58
CA GLU A 825 22.67 -9.24 12.93
C GLU A 825 23.20 -7.87 13.36
N ALA A 826 22.58 -7.26 14.37
CA ALA A 826 23.11 -6.04 15.00
C ALA A 826 24.24 -6.40 15.97
N MET A 827 25.38 -5.70 15.88
CA MET A 827 26.48 -5.90 16.82
C MET A 827 26.14 -5.33 18.20
N ILE A 828 26.30 -6.13 19.25
CA ILE A 828 26.03 -5.73 20.62
C ILE A 828 27.34 -5.34 21.31
N SER A 829 28.32 -6.24 21.33
CA SER A 829 29.60 -6.01 22.01
C SER A 829 30.63 -7.06 21.65
N PHE A 830 31.90 -6.67 21.61
CA PHE A 830 33.01 -7.60 21.64
C PHE A 830 33.34 -7.98 23.10
N VAL A 831 33.91 -9.16 23.32
CA VAL A 831 34.40 -9.57 24.65
C VAL A 831 35.78 -10.20 24.49
N ALA A 832 36.80 -9.54 25.01
CA ALA A 832 38.12 -10.14 25.16
C ALA A 832 38.06 -11.17 26.29
N VAL A 833 38.61 -12.37 26.08
CA VAL A 833 38.51 -13.48 27.03
C VAL A 833 39.84 -14.25 27.11
N GLY A 834 40.18 -14.71 28.32
CA GLY A 834 41.43 -15.42 28.58
C GLY A 834 41.56 -15.93 30.02
N HIS A 835 42.52 -16.82 30.23
CA HIS A 835 43.03 -17.12 31.57
C HIS A 835 43.86 -15.94 32.07
N TYR A 836 43.84 -15.67 33.37
CA TYR A 836 44.54 -14.53 33.97
C TYR A 836 45.14 -14.91 35.32
N ASP A 837 46.23 -14.25 35.69
CA ASP A 837 46.77 -14.33 37.04
C ASP A 837 45.88 -13.49 37.97
N PRO A 838 45.34 -14.03 39.08
CA PRO A 838 44.55 -13.24 40.04
C PRO A 838 45.25 -12.00 40.60
N ALA A 839 46.58 -11.90 40.49
CA ALA A 839 47.36 -10.73 40.89
C ALA A 839 47.28 -9.55 39.89
N VAL A 840 46.74 -9.74 38.68
CA VAL A 840 46.63 -8.65 37.70
C VAL A 840 45.74 -7.52 38.22
N LEU A 841 46.14 -6.27 37.92
CA LEU A 841 45.40 -5.11 38.34
C LEU A 841 44.14 -4.91 37.47
N VAL A 842 43.02 -4.62 38.12
CA VAL A 842 41.75 -4.29 37.47
C VAL A 842 41.26 -2.92 37.92
N ALA A 843 40.47 -2.26 37.07
CA ALA A 843 39.85 -0.99 37.43
C ALA A 843 38.91 -1.18 38.64
N ARG A 844 39.04 -0.30 39.65
CA ARG A 844 38.21 -0.33 40.87
C ARG A 844 36.72 -0.19 40.58
N SER A 845 36.35 0.62 39.58
CA SER A 845 34.99 0.84 39.09
C SER A 845 33.96 0.95 40.22
N LEU A 846 34.00 2.04 40.99
CA LEU A 846 33.07 2.31 42.11
C LEU A 846 31.60 2.29 41.62
N ARG A 847 30.66 1.91 42.49
CA ARG A 847 29.21 1.98 42.24
C ARG A 847 28.60 3.07 43.11
N TYR A 848 27.58 3.75 42.59
CA TYR A 848 26.79 4.70 43.36
C TYR A 848 26.08 4.01 44.52
N PRO A 849 25.80 4.73 45.63
CA PRO A 849 24.89 4.29 46.68
C PRO A 849 23.54 3.83 46.10
N VAL A 850 22.87 2.90 46.78
CA VAL A 850 21.60 2.32 46.30
C VAL A 850 20.52 3.39 46.20
N GLU A 851 20.55 4.35 47.12
CA GLU A 851 19.59 5.45 47.26
C GLU A 851 19.66 6.44 46.08
N GLU A 852 20.78 6.50 45.37
CA GLU A 852 20.92 7.32 44.15
C GLU A 852 20.33 6.63 42.91
N VAL A 853 20.13 5.32 42.96
CA VAL A 853 19.67 4.50 41.82
C VAL A 853 18.22 4.06 41.98
N LEU A 854 17.78 3.75 43.22
CA LEU A 854 16.44 3.28 43.53
C LEU A 854 15.57 4.41 44.09
N SER A 855 14.53 4.78 43.33
CA SER A 855 13.44 5.62 43.83
C SER A 855 12.22 4.76 44.16
N VAL A 856 11.76 4.83 45.41
CA VAL A 856 10.53 4.16 45.85
C VAL A 856 9.37 5.16 45.76
N HIS A 857 8.30 4.78 45.06
CA HIS A 857 7.10 5.59 44.91
C HIS A 857 5.91 4.85 45.54
N GLY A 858 5.14 5.53 46.40
CA GLY A 858 3.93 4.98 47.00
C GLY A 858 4.14 4.23 48.33
N GLU A 859 5.17 4.61 49.08
CA GLU A 859 5.18 4.42 50.54
C GLU A 859 4.34 5.48 51.25
#